data_AF-A0A1E4TIR1-F1
#
_entry.id   AF-A0A1E4TIR1-F1
#
_cell.length_a   1.000
_cell.length_b   1.000
_cell.length_c   1.000
_cell.angle_alpha   90.00
_cell.angle_beta   90.00
_cell.angle_gamma   90.00
#
_symmetry.space_group_name_H-M   'P 1'
#
loop_
_entity.id
_entity.type
_entity.pdbx_description
1 polymer ?
#
loop_
_entity_poly.entity_id
_entity_poly.type
_entity_poly.pdbx_seq_one_letter_code
_entity_poly.pdbx_strand_id
1 'polypeptide(L)'
;MRVSLVRRLASNHARVLDSVKDAYEAAVVTAEVGGPKVRLLDSLSSSHANMLNMVLNDTLGLKTPFLNPGDPLRPGTHLAFFNPAYPEQLLEKDGYHSAFGPPRGSKLITRMWLGGSITFGTQPLLTDSPNRCIEYTNDIKGSEETGRMIISKHRAMGPVDLGDDPQKYHVLEDRILIHIPEMDPDFRKKTINKFVEPVAVSEGYKAEIEFRPSHLSLFRFSALSFNGHRIHYDVPYATGPSENFPDVVVHGPFQAALMLHWVSSLVPEPISHYKYTNRVPLFPDEPVKFHAVEKDGALTVWATNARGSMALEGPTPIPSHLAMDDESLKHRLLGPSLLKAGQKGVDQDEVGRLIYEASKGSKFFEAEQRRDRRLQEEIEAFKAQIAGLDRDTEDVKLLENVVDAQIRTLLKDKTADLSRIIVHIDCDAFFASVEELDDPSLKGKPMAVGGGGILSTCNYEARKCGCRSAMATFIAKKLCPDLILVPSHFDRYREKSREIQTILAEYDPNYYCPSADEAFLDITDAYSDAILNGTAEDVETFVSSIRQKILDTTQLTVSAGIGPNCRVAKIASNINKPNGQYYVPFSSRQEVVEFMSGISVRQVGGIGRVLERKLQAVGLNTFKEFYELRGLLKKVLSPSVFELVLECYLGLGIVDIDSFHQEARKSLGHEMTFKETSNTAEIYSKLKNIAEELSKELVEKELVGTVLHLKLKRDDFQVITRQTPLGRPIYTADDLYKYGKELLDKEMPICVRLMGLKLTKLQTKEMSTRMTGFLKRQRRSESPQKQGSADKGIGESKLDDKVTCFICSKEIPNDIVEINEHIDFCLSRDAIEKAKYTD
;
A
#
# COMPACT_ATOMS: atom_id res chain seq x y z
N MET A 1 -9.36 14.51 -50.71
CA MET A 1 -8.87 13.15 -51.06
C MET A 1 -8.50 12.30 -49.83
N ARG A 2 -7.65 12.70 -48.88
CA ARG A 2 -7.28 11.83 -47.73
C ARG A 2 -8.49 11.22 -46.98
N VAL A 3 -9.54 12.00 -46.73
CA VAL A 3 -10.82 11.53 -46.14
C VAL A 3 -11.47 10.37 -46.92
N SER A 4 -11.41 10.36 -48.26
CA SER A 4 -12.02 9.28 -49.05
C SER A 4 -11.20 7.98 -49.05
N LEU A 5 -9.96 7.98 -48.55
CA LEU A 5 -9.18 6.76 -48.33
C LEU A 5 -9.66 6.05 -47.06
N VAL A 6 -9.84 6.81 -45.96
CA VAL A 6 -10.43 6.31 -44.71
C VAL A 6 -11.84 5.76 -44.96
N ARG A 7 -12.68 6.47 -45.72
CA ARG A 7 -14.02 6.00 -46.12
C ARG A 7 -14.04 4.69 -46.92
N ARG A 8 -12.94 4.31 -47.62
CA ARG A 8 -12.86 3.04 -48.38
C ARG A 8 -12.25 1.89 -47.58
N LEU A 9 -11.33 2.18 -46.66
CA LEU A 9 -10.86 1.16 -45.71
C LEU A 9 -12.02 0.70 -44.81
N ALA A 10 -12.91 1.62 -44.44
CA ALA A 10 -14.15 1.32 -43.71
C ALA A 10 -15.19 0.50 -44.49
N SER A 11 -15.13 0.42 -45.83
CA SER A 11 -16.10 -0.34 -46.65
C SER A 11 -15.63 -1.75 -47.01
N ASN A 12 -14.33 -2.01 -47.03
CA ASN A 12 -13.78 -3.28 -47.52
C ASN A 12 -13.53 -4.32 -46.42
N HIS A 13 -13.39 -3.90 -45.15
CA HIS A 13 -13.42 -4.83 -44.03
C HIS A 13 -14.85 -5.09 -43.58
N ALA A 14 -15.40 -6.22 -44.04
CA ALA A 14 -16.57 -6.84 -43.43
C ALA A 14 -16.22 -7.40 -42.03
N ARG A 15 -15.97 -6.51 -41.06
CA ARG A 15 -16.10 -6.83 -39.63
C ARG A 15 -17.48 -7.43 -39.41
N VAL A 16 -17.57 -8.51 -38.64
CA VAL A 16 -18.81 -9.29 -38.45
C VAL A 16 -19.96 -8.37 -38.04
N LEU A 17 -20.91 -8.19 -38.97
CA LEU A 17 -21.84 -7.06 -38.98
C LEU A 17 -22.96 -7.16 -37.93
N ASP A 18 -23.09 -8.29 -37.24
CA ASP A 18 -23.98 -8.47 -36.10
C ASP A 18 -23.66 -7.46 -34.98
N SER A 19 -22.37 -7.17 -34.78
CA SER A 19 -21.87 -6.21 -33.78
C SER A 19 -22.41 -4.79 -33.94
N VAL A 20 -22.79 -4.38 -35.17
CA VAL A 20 -23.31 -3.04 -35.44
C VAL A 20 -24.76 -2.91 -35.01
N LYS A 21 -25.54 -4.00 -35.02
CA LYS A 21 -27.00 -3.94 -34.76
C LYS A 21 -27.29 -3.70 -33.28
N ASP A 22 -26.71 -4.53 -32.41
CA ASP A 22 -26.85 -4.38 -30.96
C ASP A 22 -26.25 -3.06 -30.45
N ALA A 23 -25.15 -2.61 -31.06
CA ALA A 23 -24.53 -1.32 -30.73
C ALA A 23 -25.38 -0.10 -31.15
N TYR A 24 -26.25 -0.24 -32.16
CA TYR A 24 -27.13 0.84 -32.61
C TYR A 24 -28.36 1.01 -31.71
N GLU A 25 -28.96 -0.09 -31.26
CA GLU A 25 -30.11 -0.06 -30.35
C GLU A 25 -29.71 0.35 -28.92
N ALA A 26 -28.45 0.10 -28.53
CA ALA A 26 -27.87 0.60 -27.28
C ALA A 26 -27.41 2.07 -27.31
N ALA A 27 -27.56 2.81 -28.42
CA ALA A 27 -26.89 4.11 -28.64
C ALA A 27 -27.51 5.34 -27.94
N VAL A 28 -28.43 5.16 -26.97
CA VAL A 28 -29.01 6.25 -26.16
C VAL A 28 -28.66 6.05 -24.68
N VAL A 29 -27.39 6.26 -24.36
CA VAL A 29 -26.88 6.23 -22.98
C VAL A 29 -26.37 7.61 -22.61
N THR A 30 -27.10 8.29 -21.73
CA THR A 30 -26.58 9.45 -20.97
C THR A 30 -25.38 9.01 -20.13
N ALA A 31 -24.38 9.87 -19.97
CA ALA A 31 -23.26 9.61 -19.08
C ALA A 31 -23.72 9.59 -17.61
N GLU A 32 -24.16 8.42 -17.16
CA GLU A 32 -24.62 8.13 -15.80
C GLU A 32 -23.75 7.04 -15.17
N VAL A 33 -23.45 7.19 -13.88
CA VAL A 33 -22.63 6.25 -13.12
C VAL A 33 -23.38 4.92 -12.96
N GLY A 34 -22.75 3.82 -13.36
CA GLY A 34 -23.40 2.50 -13.41
C GLY A 34 -24.41 2.33 -14.55
N GLY A 35 -24.47 3.26 -15.52
CA GLY A 35 -25.31 3.14 -16.71
C GLY A 35 -24.96 1.94 -17.61
N PRO A 36 -25.76 1.69 -18.67
CA PRO A 36 -25.69 0.48 -19.48
C PRO A 36 -24.27 0.06 -19.92
N LYS A 37 -23.94 -1.22 -19.69
CA LYS A 37 -22.68 -1.85 -20.09
C LYS A 37 -22.60 -1.98 -21.62
N VAL A 38 -21.71 -1.23 -22.23
CA VAL A 38 -21.43 -1.30 -23.67
C VAL A 38 -20.56 -2.53 -23.92
N ARG A 39 -21.05 -3.47 -24.73
CA ARG A 39 -20.33 -4.70 -25.10
C ARG A 39 -19.77 -4.54 -26.52
N LEU A 40 -18.46 -4.65 -26.65
CA LEU A 40 -17.75 -4.57 -27.92
C LEU A 40 -17.02 -5.89 -28.16
N LEU A 41 -17.13 -6.43 -29.37
CA LEU A 41 -16.44 -7.65 -29.80
C LEU A 41 -15.39 -7.27 -30.85
N ASP A 42 -14.15 -7.73 -30.68
CA ASP A 42 -13.07 -7.51 -31.65
C ASP A 42 -12.28 -8.83 -31.77
N SER A 43 -12.00 -9.24 -33.02
CA SER A 43 -11.12 -10.38 -33.31
C SER A 43 -9.76 -9.81 -33.69
N LEU A 44 -8.88 -9.73 -32.70
CA LEU A 44 -7.59 -9.04 -32.82
C LEU A 44 -6.60 -9.95 -33.55
N SER A 45 -6.74 -10.06 -34.86
CA SER A 45 -5.82 -10.86 -35.67
C SER A 45 -4.38 -10.39 -35.51
N SER A 46 -3.46 -11.34 -35.59
CA SER A 46 -2.02 -11.13 -35.70
C SER A 46 -1.68 -10.03 -36.71
N SER A 47 -2.34 -10.01 -37.87
CA SER A 47 -2.18 -8.97 -38.89
C SER A 47 -2.58 -7.56 -38.42
N HIS A 48 -3.69 -7.37 -37.69
CA HIS A 48 -4.05 -6.05 -37.14
C HIS A 48 -3.12 -5.62 -36.01
N ALA A 49 -2.74 -6.54 -35.13
CA ALA A 49 -1.77 -6.28 -34.07
C ALA A 49 -0.39 -5.91 -34.66
N ASN A 50 0.02 -6.57 -35.75
CA ASN A 50 1.27 -6.28 -36.45
C ASN A 50 1.28 -4.93 -37.15
N MET A 51 0.16 -4.49 -37.74
CA MET A 51 0.08 -3.11 -38.24
C MET A 51 0.29 -2.07 -37.14
N LEU A 52 -0.24 -2.30 -35.92
CA LEU A 52 0.05 -1.42 -34.79
C LEU A 52 1.52 -1.52 -34.35
N ASN A 53 2.08 -2.74 -34.24
CA ASN A 53 3.48 -2.95 -33.91
C ASN A 53 4.41 -2.22 -34.90
N MET A 54 4.09 -2.20 -36.19
CA MET A 54 4.83 -1.44 -37.21
C MET A 54 4.79 0.07 -36.93
N VAL A 55 3.62 0.65 -36.60
CA VAL A 55 3.52 2.09 -36.26
C VAL A 55 4.34 2.43 -35.02
N LEU A 56 4.34 1.57 -34.00
CA LEU A 56 5.08 1.78 -32.76
C LEU A 56 6.60 1.60 -32.97
N ASN A 57 7.00 0.57 -33.71
CA ASN A 57 8.39 0.32 -34.11
C ASN A 57 8.97 1.50 -34.93
N ASP A 58 8.26 1.90 -35.98
CA ASP A 58 8.61 3.03 -36.89
C ASP A 58 8.74 4.35 -36.12
N THR A 59 7.82 4.61 -35.18
CA THR A 59 7.86 5.84 -34.35
C THR A 59 9.00 5.85 -33.32
N LEU A 60 9.43 4.68 -32.80
CA LEU A 60 10.44 4.57 -31.75
C LEU A 60 11.83 4.12 -32.24
N GLY A 61 11.98 3.75 -33.52
CA GLY A 61 13.20 3.13 -34.03
C GLY A 61 13.47 1.70 -33.51
N LEU A 62 12.47 1.05 -32.92
CA LEU A 62 12.62 -0.29 -32.32
C LEU A 62 12.38 -1.40 -33.34
N LYS A 63 13.22 -2.45 -33.31
CA LYS A 63 12.95 -3.71 -34.02
C LYS A 63 12.32 -4.70 -33.04
N THR A 64 11.13 -5.21 -33.35
CA THR A 64 10.46 -6.25 -32.54
C THR A 64 9.78 -7.28 -33.46
N PRO A 65 9.71 -8.57 -33.07
CA PRO A 65 9.17 -9.62 -33.95
C PRO A 65 7.71 -9.38 -34.37
N PHE A 66 7.31 -9.93 -35.51
CA PHE A 66 5.89 -10.05 -35.87
C PHE A 66 5.22 -11.14 -35.03
N LEU A 67 3.97 -10.89 -34.64
CA LEU A 67 3.10 -11.85 -33.96
C LEU A 67 2.45 -12.79 -34.99
N ASN A 68 2.28 -14.05 -34.61
CA ASN A 68 1.59 -15.11 -35.35
C ASN A 68 0.18 -15.31 -34.75
N PRO A 69 -0.72 -16.08 -35.41
CA PRO A 69 -1.99 -16.49 -34.81
C PRO A 69 -1.79 -17.31 -33.53
N GLY A 70 -2.44 -16.92 -32.44
CA GLY A 70 -2.30 -17.52 -31.10
C GLY A 70 -1.23 -16.86 -30.21
N ASP A 71 -0.33 -16.02 -30.75
CA ASP A 71 0.67 -15.30 -29.94
C ASP A 71 0.01 -14.27 -28.98
N PRO A 72 0.64 -13.96 -27.84
CA PRO A 72 0.15 -12.97 -26.90
C PRO A 72 0.21 -11.55 -27.47
N LEU A 73 -0.91 -10.83 -27.37
CA LEU A 73 -0.99 -9.40 -27.67
C LEU A 73 -0.22 -8.59 -26.63
N ARG A 74 0.45 -7.53 -27.08
CA ARG A 74 1.38 -6.77 -26.25
C ARG A 74 0.68 -5.77 -25.33
N PRO A 75 1.32 -5.38 -24.21
CA PRO A 75 0.89 -4.26 -23.39
C PRO A 75 0.63 -3.01 -24.25
N GLY A 76 -0.55 -2.39 -24.07
CA GLY A 76 -0.96 -1.21 -24.82
C GLY A 76 -1.67 -1.46 -26.15
N THR A 77 -1.67 -2.68 -26.71
CA THR A 77 -2.39 -2.97 -27.98
C THR A 77 -3.89 -2.64 -27.90
N HIS A 78 -4.52 -2.88 -26.74
CA HIS A 78 -5.93 -2.58 -26.45
C HIS A 78 -6.28 -1.07 -26.37
N LEU A 79 -5.29 -0.17 -26.46
CA LEU A 79 -5.51 1.28 -26.53
C LEU A 79 -5.92 1.72 -27.95
N ALA A 80 -5.47 0.99 -28.97
CA ALA A 80 -5.91 1.18 -30.35
C ALA A 80 -7.27 0.49 -30.59
N PHE A 81 -7.45 -0.73 -30.07
CA PHE A 81 -8.60 -1.59 -30.43
C PHE A 81 -9.75 -1.58 -29.39
N PHE A 82 -10.83 -2.32 -29.68
CA PHE A 82 -12.09 -2.29 -28.92
C PHE A 82 -12.71 -0.88 -28.77
N ASN A 83 -12.45 0.04 -29.71
CA ASN A 83 -13.11 1.35 -29.74
C ASN A 83 -14.37 1.27 -30.63
N PRO A 84 -15.51 1.83 -30.20
CA PRO A 84 -16.75 1.78 -30.97
C PRO A 84 -16.66 2.59 -32.27
N ALA A 85 -17.10 2.01 -33.38
CA ALA A 85 -17.12 2.66 -34.69
C ALA A 85 -18.50 3.25 -34.98
N TYR A 86 -18.57 4.51 -35.40
CA TYR A 86 -19.81 5.23 -35.67
C TYR A 86 -19.90 5.65 -37.15
N PRO A 87 -21.10 5.65 -37.76
CA PRO A 87 -21.33 6.29 -39.05
C PRO A 87 -20.99 7.79 -38.99
N GLU A 88 -20.39 8.30 -40.08
CA GLU A 88 -19.95 9.71 -40.20
C GLU A 88 -21.06 10.73 -39.90
N GLN A 89 -22.32 10.36 -40.16
CA GLN A 89 -23.52 11.18 -39.90
C GLN A 89 -23.81 11.45 -38.42
N LEU A 90 -23.21 10.68 -37.50
CA LEU A 90 -23.41 10.79 -36.05
C LEU A 90 -22.22 11.46 -35.33
N LEU A 91 -21.21 11.92 -36.07
CA LEU A 91 -20.06 12.62 -35.52
C LEU A 91 -20.34 14.14 -35.43
N GLU A 92 -19.87 14.76 -34.35
CA GLU A 92 -19.93 16.20 -34.13
C GLU A 92 -18.82 16.95 -34.89
N LYS A 93 -18.74 18.28 -34.72
CA LYS A 93 -17.82 19.15 -35.48
C LYS A 93 -16.34 18.83 -35.23
N ASP A 94 -16.01 18.29 -34.07
CA ASP A 94 -14.69 17.82 -33.66
C ASP A 94 -14.36 16.42 -34.20
N GLY A 95 -15.36 15.68 -34.65
CA GLY A 95 -15.27 14.30 -35.13
C GLY A 95 -15.53 13.21 -34.08
N TYR A 96 -16.08 13.52 -32.90
CA TYR A 96 -16.54 12.52 -31.91
C TYR A 96 -18.05 12.28 -31.89
N HIS A 97 -18.46 11.16 -31.31
CA HIS A 97 -19.88 10.79 -31.17
C HIS A 97 -20.47 11.27 -29.83
N SER A 98 -21.63 11.93 -29.90
CA SER A 98 -22.29 12.58 -28.76
C SER A 98 -22.59 11.67 -27.56
N ALA A 99 -22.99 10.41 -27.79
CA ALA A 99 -23.51 9.51 -26.75
C ALA A 99 -22.49 9.02 -25.69
N PHE A 100 -21.25 9.51 -25.72
CA PHE A 100 -20.22 9.19 -24.71
C PHE A 100 -19.67 10.44 -23.99
N GLY A 101 -20.29 11.61 -24.23
CA GLY A 101 -20.01 12.87 -23.52
C GLY A 101 -21.05 13.20 -22.44
N PRO A 102 -21.01 14.43 -21.89
CA PRO A 102 -22.07 14.97 -21.04
C PRO A 102 -23.42 15.05 -21.78
N PRO A 103 -24.55 15.25 -21.07
CA PRO A 103 -25.89 15.26 -21.68
C PRO A 103 -26.02 16.18 -22.89
N ARG A 104 -26.78 15.72 -23.89
CA ARG A 104 -26.93 16.38 -25.20
C ARG A 104 -27.44 17.82 -25.04
N GLY A 105 -26.61 18.79 -25.45
CA GLY A 105 -26.87 20.23 -25.26
C GLY A 105 -26.05 20.90 -24.16
N SER A 106 -25.22 20.14 -23.42
CA SER A 106 -24.27 20.68 -22.46
C SER A 106 -23.25 21.62 -23.12
N LYS A 107 -22.86 22.68 -22.41
CA LYS A 107 -21.78 23.60 -22.84
C LYS A 107 -20.39 22.98 -22.76
N LEU A 108 -20.21 21.84 -22.08
CA LEU A 108 -18.90 21.18 -21.88
C LEU A 108 -18.44 20.38 -23.13
N ILE A 109 -18.36 21.06 -24.27
CA ILE A 109 -18.18 20.42 -25.58
C ILE A 109 -16.74 19.96 -25.87
N THR A 110 -15.71 20.57 -25.28
CA THR A 110 -14.31 20.21 -25.57
C THR A 110 -13.86 19.05 -24.68
N ARG A 111 -13.46 17.93 -25.30
CA ARG A 111 -13.00 16.72 -24.61
C ARG A 111 -11.49 16.55 -24.71
N MET A 112 -10.84 16.19 -23.60
CA MET A 112 -9.43 15.78 -23.57
C MET A 112 -9.27 14.43 -22.85
N TRP A 113 -8.27 13.65 -23.27
CA TRP A 113 -7.83 12.45 -22.55
C TRP A 113 -6.85 12.86 -21.45
N LEU A 114 -7.27 12.79 -20.19
CA LEU A 114 -6.44 13.24 -19.06
C LEU A 114 -5.42 12.17 -18.63
N GLY A 115 -5.76 10.89 -18.76
CA GLY A 115 -4.89 9.78 -18.38
C GLY A 115 -5.67 8.49 -18.18
N GLY A 116 -5.10 7.57 -17.41
CA GLY A 116 -5.76 6.33 -17.02
C GLY A 116 -4.90 5.42 -16.17
N SER A 117 -5.44 4.26 -15.81
CA SER A 117 -4.70 3.14 -15.23
C SER A 117 -5.13 1.82 -15.87
N ILE A 118 -4.15 0.99 -16.20
CA ILE A 118 -4.31 -0.33 -16.81
C ILE A 118 -3.77 -1.36 -15.84
N THR A 119 -4.50 -2.46 -15.63
CA THR A 119 -4.05 -3.67 -14.95
C THR A 119 -4.12 -4.82 -15.95
N PHE A 120 -3.06 -5.61 -16.04
CA PHE A 120 -2.97 -6.83 -16.84
C PHE A 120 -3.08 -8.04 -15.90
N GLY A 121 -3.91 -9.00 -16.26
CA GLY A 121 -4.08 -10.25 -15.53
C GLY A 121 -2.91 -11.22 -15.73
N THR A 122 -3.01 -12.39 -15.11
CA THR A 122 -2.00 -13.47 -15.23
C THR A 122 -2.01 -14.15 -16.60
N GLN A 123 -3.08 -13.99 -17.39
CA GLN A 123 -3.17 -14.44 -18.78
C GLN A 123 -3.22 -13.24 -19.73
N PRO A 124 -2.49 -13.25 -20.86
CA PRO A 124 -2.57 -12.22 -21.89
C PRO A 124 -3.84 -12.36 -22.74
N LEU A 125 -4.18 -11.31 -23.48
CA LEU A 125 -5.09 -11.43 -24.63
C LEU A 125 -4.32 -12.12 -25.77
N LEU A 126 -4.94 -13.04 -26.52
CA LEU A 126 -4.28 -13.74 -27.64
C LEU A 126 -4.71 -13.19 -29.00
N THR A 127 -3.82 -13.24 -29.99
CA THR A 127 -4.13 -12.93 -31.39
C THR A 127 -5.11 -13.94 -31.99
N ASP A 128 -5.85 -13.51 -33.02
CA ASP A 128 -6.77 -14.34 -33.83
C ASP A 128 -7.85 -15.07 -33.01
N SER A 129 -8.04 -14.64 -31.76
CA SER A 129 -9.02 -15.16 -30.80
C SER A 129 -10.15 -14.13 -30.61
N PRO A 130 -11.41 -14.56 -30.45
CA PRO A 130 -12.52 -13.65 -30.20
C PRO A 130 -12.42 -13.08 -28.78
N ASN A 131 -12.34 -11.75 -28.67
CA ASN A 131 -12.25 -11.05 -27.39
C ASN A 131 -13.44 -10.09 -27.21
N ARG A 132 -13.96 -9.98 -25.99
CA ARG A 132 -14.96 -8.99 -25.56
C ARG A 132 -14.29 -7.90 -24.74
N CYS A 133 -14.66 -6.65 -25.02
CA CYS A 133 -14.55 -5.52 -24.11
C CYS A 133 -15.93 -5.20 -23.52
N ILE A 134 -16.01 -4.98 -22.21
CA ILE A 134 -17.18 -4.39 -21.54
C ILE A 134 -16.76 -3.01 -21.01
N GLU A 135 -17.38 -1.94 -21.51
CA GLU A 135 -17.16 -0.55 -21.05
C GLU A 135 -18.39 -0.02 -20.31
N TYR A 136 -18.19 0.69 -19.19
CA TYR A 136 -19.24 1.44 -18.48
C TYR A 136 -18.69 2.67 -17.77
N THR A 137 -19.57 3.58 -17.37
CA THR A 137 -19.17 4.77 -16.58
C THR A 137 -19.02 4.42 -15.11
N ASN A 138 -17.81 4.56 -14.59
CA ASN A 138 -17.41 4.19 -13.22
C ASN A 138 -17.61 5.35 -12.23
N ASP A 139 -17.30 6.58 -12.64
CA ASP A 139 -17.29 7.77 -11.78
C ASP A 139 -17.47 9.04 -12.62
N ILE A 140 -18.12 10.07 -12.09
CA ILE A 140 -18.28 11.40 -12.73
C ILE A 140 -18.06 12.47 -11.65
N LYS A 141 -17.09 13.38 -11.89
CA LYS A 141 -16.75 14.46 -10.95
C LYS A 141 -16.90 15.83 -11.58
N GLY A 142 -17.55 16.73 -10.84
CA GLY A 142 -17.91 18.06 -11.35
C GLY A 142 -19.18 18.03 -12.18
N SER A 143 -19.60 19.22 -12.59
CA SER A 143 -20.81 19.50 -13.35
C SER A 143 -20.57 20.67 -14.32
N GLU A 144 -21.53 20.93 -15.20
CA GLU A 144 -21.52 22.12 -16.06
C GLU A 144 -21.44 23.43 -15.25
N GLU A 145 -22.08 23.49 -14.07
CA GLU A 145 -21.99 24.62 -13.14
C GLU A 145 -20.56 24.85 -12.64
N THR A 146 -19.78 23.78 -12.43
CA THR A 146 -18.37 23.88 -12.03
C THR A 146 -17.41 24.17 -13.18
N GLY A 147 -17.92 24.33 -14.41
CA GLY A 147 -17.12 24.63 -15.61
C GLY A 147 -16.21 23.48 -16.06
N ARG A 148 -16.38 22.26 -15.53
CA ARG A 148 -15.67 21.04 -15.96
C ARG A 148 -16.36 19.78 -15.46
N MET A 149 -16.23 18.70 -16.21
CA MET A 149 -16.67 17.36 -15.81
C MET A 149 -15.56 16.35 -16.12
N ILE A 150 -15.21 15.51 -15.15
CA ILE A 150 -14.24 14.42 -15.32
C ILE A 150 -15.02 13.12 -15.29
N ILE A 151 -14.95 12.35 -16.39
CA ILE A 151 -15.66 11.08 -16.57
C ILE A 151 -14.64 9.95 -16.52
N SER A 152 -14.83 9.01 -15.60
CA SER A 152 -14.08 7.76 -15.53
C SER A 152 -14.86 6.65 -16.25
N LYS A 153 -14.27 6.05 -17.28
CA LYS A 153 -14.82 4.88 -17.98
C LYS A 153 -13.99 3.65 -17.59
N HIS A 154 -14.63 2.63 -17.03
CA HIS A 154 -13.98 1.35 -16.74
C HIS A 154 -14.22 0.37 -17.89
N ARG A 155 -13.17 -0.31 -18.33
CA ARG A 155 -13.18 -1.31 -19.41
C ARG A 155 -12.59 -2.62 -18.91
N ALA A 156 -13.27 -3.73 -19.14
CA ALA A 156 -12.77 -5.07 -18.88
C ALA A 156 -12.66 -5.85 -20.21
N MET A 157 -11.50 -6.40 -20.52
CA MET A 157 -11.15 -7.03 -21.82
C MET A 157 -10.60 -8.45 -21.65
N GLY A 158 -11.13 -9.40 -22.41
CA GLY A 158 -10.79 -10.83 -22.31
C GLY A 158 -11.60 -11.71 -23.28
N PRO A 159 -11.34 -13.03 -23.32
CA PRO A 159 -12.14 -14.00 -24.06
C PRO A 159 -13.66 -13.91 -23.82
N VAL A 160 -14.45 -14.23 -24.85
CA VAL A 160 -15.92 -14.04 -24.86
C VAL A 160 -16.65 -14.97 -23.88
N ASP A 161 -16.08 -16.11 -23.53
CA ASP A 161 -16.65 -17.15 -22.68
C ASP A 161 -16.59 -16.86 -21.16
N LEU A 162 -15.77 -15.89 -20.72
CA LEU A 162 -15.52 -15.58 -19.29
C LEU A 162 -16.74 -15.14 -18.46
N GLY A 163 -17.89 -14.85 -19.08
CA GLY A 163 -19.07 -14.27 -18.42
C GLY A 163 -18.93 -12.78 -18.04
N ASP A 164 -19.81 -12.26 -17.19
CA ASP A 164 -19.88 -10.83 -16.79
C ASP A 164 -19.02 -10.47 -15.55
N ASP A 165 -18.26 -11.43 -15.01
CA ASP A 165 -17.44 -11.30 -13.80
C ASP A 165 -16.12 -10.56 -14.08
N PRO A 166 -15.91 -9.33 -13.54
CA PRO A 166 -14.72 -8.52 -13.84
C PRO A 166 -13.40 -9.17 -13.44
N GLN A 167 -13.37 -10.05 -12.43
CA GLN A 167 -12.13 -10.65 -11.93
C GLN A 167 -11.50 -11.65 -12.92
N LYS A 168 -12.27 -12.10 -13.92
CA LYS A 168 -11.81 -13.06 -14.93
C LYS A 168 -11.19 -12.41 -16.16
N TYR A 169 -11.29 -11.09 -16.32
CA TYR A 169 -10.83 -10.39 -17.52
C TYR A 169 -9.31 -10.19 -17.53
N HIS A 170 -8.71 -10.34 -18.71
CA HIS A 170 -7.26 -10.38 -18.91
C HIS A 170 -6.62 -8.98 -18.91
N VAL A 171 -7.39 -7.93 -19.21
CA VAL A 171 -6.98 -6.52 -19.06
C VAL A 171 -8.13 -5.70 -18.48
N LEU A 172 -7.84 -4.88 -17.48
CA LEU A 172 -8.74 -3.87 -16.92
C LEU A 172 -8.16 -2.48 -17.20
N GLU A 173 -8.96 -1.53 -17.67
CA GLU A 173 -8.53 -0.15 -17.97
C GLU A 173 -9.55 0.87 -17.43
N ASP A 174 -9.11 1.74 -16.52
CA ASP A 174 -9.82 2.96 -16.14
C ASP A 174 -9.32 4.13 -17.02
N ARG A 175 -10.15 4.61 -17.96
CA ARG A 175 -9.90 5.80 -18.78
C ARG A 175 -10.42 7.05 -18.08
N ILE A 176 -9.59 8.09 -17.98
CA ILE A 176 -9.98 9.38 -17.39
C ILE A 176 -10.10 10.42 -18.50
N LEU A 177 -11.34 10.77 -18.83
CA LEU A 177 -11.69 11.83 -19.76
C LEU A 177 -12.05 13.11 -19.00
N ILE A 178 -11.70 14.27 -19.55
CA ILE A 178 -12.16 15.57 -19.04
C ILE A 178 -12.91 16.33 -20.14
N HIS A 179 -14.07 16.87 -19.78
CA HIS A 179 -14.92 17.73 -20.59
C HIS A 179 -14.95 19.13 -19.99
N ILE A 180 -14.75 20.14 -20.82
CA ILE A 180 -14.69 21.56 -20.49
C ILE A 180 -15.44 22.39 -21.54
N PRO A 181 -15.80 23.65 -21.26
CA PRO A 181 -16.36 24.55 -22.26
C PRO A 181 -15.41 24.73 -23.45
N GLU A 182 -15.94 25.29 -24.54
CA GLU A 182 -15.12 25.76 -25.68
C GLU A 182 -13.95 26.62 -25.15
N MET A 183 -12.73 26.15 -25.38
CA MET A 183 -11.57 26.60 -24.62
C MET A 183 -11.08 27.99 -25.06
N ASP A 184 -11.06 28.92 -24.11
CA ASP A 184 -10.41 30.23 -24.21
C ASP A 184 -8.99 30.11 -24.85
N PRO A 185 -8.72 30.85 -25.96
CA PRO A 185 -7.39 30.89 -26.58
C PRO A 185 -6.24 31.24 -25.62
N ASP A 186 -6.48 32.04 -24.58
CA ASP A 186 -5.45 32.34 -23.57
C ASP A 186 -5.25 31.19 -22.57
N PHE A 187 -6.27 30.40 -22.26
CA PHE A 187 -6.10 29.11 -21.56
C PHE A 187 -5.28 28.12 -22.41
N ARG A 188 -5.51 28.07 -23.73
CA ARG A 188 -4.71 27.24 -24.66
C ARG A 188 -3.24 27.66 -24.66
N LYS A 189 -2.94 28.96 -24.79
CA LYS A 189 -1.56 29.49 -24.65
C LYS A 189 -0.93 29.15 -23.30
N LYS A 190 -1.66 29.33 -22.18
CA LYS A 190 -1.20 28.96 -20.84
C LYS A 190 -0.91 27.45 -20.72
N THR A 191 -1.67 26.61 -21.39
CA THR A 191 -1.47 25.15 -21.42
C THR A 191 -0.26 24.73 -22.26
N ILE A 192 -0.07 25.34 -23.43
CA ILE A 192 1.10 25.10 -24.30
C ILE A 192 2.40 25.60 -23.63
N ASN A 193 2.35 26.72 -22.92
CA ASN A 193 3.49 27.33 -22.23
C ASN A 193 3.65 26.91 -20.77
N LYS A 194 2.85 25.92 -20.31
CA LYS A 194 2.98 25.33 -18.98
C LYS A 194 4.29 24.55 -18.89
N PHE A 195 5.17 24.92 -17.98
CA PHE A 195 6.29 24.08 -17.59
C PHE A 195 5.86 23.12 -16.49
N VAL A 196 6.31 21.87 -16.56
CA VAL A 196 6.13 20.83 -15.55
C VAL A 196 7.50 20.19 -15.32
N GLU A 197 8.03 20.35 -14.11
CA GLU A 197 9.33 19.78 -13.74
C GLU A 197 9.35 18.25 -13.95
N PRO A 198 10.39 17.69 -14.59
CA PRO A 198 10.61 16.25 -14.64
C PRO A 198 10.82 15.63 -13.25
N VAL A 199 10.66 14.31 -13.17
CA VAL A 199 10.98 13.56 -11.96
C VAL A 199 12.48 13.69 -11.65
N ALA A 200 12.81 14.15 -10.44
CA ALA A 200 14.20 14.31 -10.01
C ALA A 200 14.92 12.96 -9.90
N VAL A 201 15.89 12.73 -10.78
CA VAL A 201 16.70 11.49 -10.82
C VAL A 201 17.83 11.60 -9.81
N SER A 202 17.69 10.96 -8.64
CA SER A 202 18.74 10.93 -7.62
C SER A 202 19.73 9.78 -7.79
N GLU A 203 19.27 8.63 -8.29
CA GLU A 203 20.02 7.39 -8.57
C GLU A 203 19.08 6.43 -9.35
N GLY A 204 19.60 5.32 -9.90
CA GLY A 204 18.78 4.23 -10.46
C GLY A 204 18.35 4.34 -11.93
N TYR A 205 18.97 5.20 -12.73
CA TYR A 205 18.61 5.38 -14.16
C TYR A 205 18.83 4.10 -14.99
N LYS A 206 17.80 3.66 -15.74
CA LYS A 206 17.82 2.42 -16.54
C LYS A 206 17.92 2.68 -18.05
N ALA A 207 17.14 3.61 -18.59
CA ALA A 207 17.17 3.94 -20.02
C ALA A 207 16.56 5.31 -20.36
N GLU A 208 16.91 5.84 -21.54
CA GLU A 208 16.18 6.91 -22.24
C GLU A 208 16.08 6.55 -23.73
N ILE A 209 15.05 7.03 -24.43
CA ILE A 209 14.99 7.05 -25.89
C ILE A 209 14.45 8.40 -26.37
N GLU A 210 15.12 9.02 -27.36
CA GLU A 210 14.59 10.19 -28.08
C GLU A 210 13.98 9.74 -29.41
N PHE A 211 12.78 10.25 -29.71
CA PHE A 211 12.07 9.99 -30.96
C PHE A 211 11.23 11.20 -31.40
N ARG A 212 10.66 11.14 -32.61
CA ARG A 212 9.83 12.20 -33.20
C ARG A 212 8.55 11.56 -33.78
N PRO A 213 7.36 11.75 -33.16
CA PRO A 213 6.09 11.39 -33.79
C PRO A 213 5.90 12.17 -35.08
N SER A 214 5.39 11.56 -36.15
CA SER A 214 5.13 12.26 -37.42
C SER A 214 3.64 12.31 -37.74
N HIS A 215 3.20 13.23 -38.60
CA HIS A 215 1.79 13.24 -39.06
C HIS A 215 1.38 11.90 -39.69
N LEU A 216 2.34 11.14 -40.22
CA LEU A 216 2.10 9.80 -40.75
C LEU A 216 1.83 8.77 -39.64
N SER A 217 2.62 8.75 -38.55
CA SER A 217 2.36 7.81 -37.45
C SER A 217 1.11 8.18 -36.66
N LEU A 218 0.81 9.48 -36.50
CA LEU A 218 -0.46 9.97 -35.99
C LEU A 218 -1.63 9.49 -36.86
N PHE A 219 -1.59 9.72 -38.18
CA PHE A 219 -2.64 9.29 -39.11
C PHE A 219 -2.83 7.77 -39.12
N ARG A 220 -1.74 6.98 -39.15
CA ARG A 220 -1.79 5.52 -39.07
C ARG A 220 -2.45 5.06 -37.75
N PHE A 221 -2.15 5.69 -36.61
CA PHE A 221 -2.81 5.40 -35.34
C PHE A 221 -4.30 5.79 -35.34
N SER A 222 -4.68 6.96 -35.89
CA SER A 222 -6.09 7.36 -36.01
C SER A 222 -6.89 6.35 -36.84
N ALA A 223 -6.31 5.87 -37.94
CA ALA A 223 -6.93 4.88 -38.83
C ALA A 223 -7.10 3.51 -38.16
N LEU A 224 -6.07 2.99 -37.48
CA LEU A 224 -6.14 1.72 -36.75
C LEU A 224 -7.13 1.77 -35.57
N SER A 225 -7.21 2.91 -34.89
CA SER A 225 -8.06 3.09 -33.70
C SER A 225 -9.48 3.58 -33.97
N PHE A 226 -9.82 3.82 -35.25
CA PHE A 226 -11.08 4.45 -35.68
C PHE A 226 -11.37 5.79 -34.97
N ASN A 227 -10.32 6.52 -34.60
CA ASN A 227 -10.44 7.77 -33.88
C ASN A 227 -10.72 8.94 -34.84
N GLY A 228 -11.99 9.33 -34.93
CA GLY A 228 -12.47 10.44 -35.75
C GLY A 228 -12.09 11.85 -35.25
N HIS A 229 -11.43 11.98 -34.11
CA HIS A 229 -11.17 13.29 -33.49
C HIS A 229 -10.13 14.11 -34.29
N ARG A 230 -10.60 15.20 -34.89
CA ARG A 230 -9.92 15.97 -35.95
C ARG A 230 -8.62 16.61 -35.50
N ILE A 231 -8.45 16.94 -34.20
CA ILE A 231 -7.21 17.55 -33.69
C ILE A 231 -5.96 16.68 -33.90
N HIS A 232 -6.11 15.39 -34.27
CA HIS A 232 -5.01 14.46 -34.47
C HIS A 232 -4.58 14.28 -35.94
N TYR A 233 -5.36 14.77 -36.92
CA TYR A 233 -5.08 14.55 -38.35
C TYR A 233 -5.53 15.68 -39.30
N ASP A 234 -6.32 16.64 -38.83
CA ASP A 234 -6.84 17.77 -39.61
C ASP A 234 -6.15 19.06 -39.16
N VAL A 235 -5.00 19.37 -39.79
CA VAL A 235 -4.16 20.54 -39.45
C VAL A 235 -4.95 21.85 -39.50
N PRO A 236 -5.77 22.15 -40.54
CA PRO A 236 -6.66 23.32 -40.54
C PRO A 236 -7.67 23.38 -39.39
N TYR A 237 -8.10 22.24 -38.84
CA TYR A 237 -8.94 22.22 -37.64
C TYR A 237 -8.13 22.50 -36.37
N ALA A 238 -7.02 21.78 -36.17
CA ALA A 238 -6.16 21.91 -34.98
C ALA A 238 -5.51 23.31 -34.84
N THR A 239 -5.12 23.91 -35.95
CA THR A 239 -4.54 25.27 -36.02
C THR A 239 -5.60 26.37 -36.18
N GLY A 240 -6.85 26.00 -36.44
CA GLY A 240 -7.95 26.95 -36.64
C GLY A 240 -8.40 27.64 -35.35
N PRO A 241 -9.20 28.73 -35.43
CA PRO A 241 -9.53 29.58 -34.27
C PRO A 241 -10.20 28.85 -33.09
N SER A 242 -10.88 27.73 -33.33
CA SER A 242 -11.49 26.89 -32.30
C SER A 242 -10.47 26.12 -31.46
N GLU A 243 -9.35 25.69 -32.07
CA GLU A 243 -8.37 24.79 -31.43
C GLU A 243 -7.00 25.43 -31.16
N ASN A 244 -6.56 26.38 -31.98
CA ASN A 244 -5.42 27.28 -31.73
C ASN A 244 -4.16 26.58 -31.17
N PHE A 245 -3.89 25.36 -31.64
CA PHE A 245 -2.63 24.65 -31.42
C PHE A 245 -1.63 24.98 -32.54
N PRO A 246 -0.30 24.83 -32.32
CA PRO A 246 0.69 25.04 -33.38
C PRO A 246 0.58 24.01 -34.52
N ASP A 247 0.16 22.78 -34.22
CA ASP A 247 -0.12 21.71 -35.18
C ASP A 247 -1.09 20.69 -34.53
N VAL A 248 -1.37 19.56 -35.19
CA VAL A 248 -2.12 18.43 -34.65
C VAL A 248 -1.49 17.86 -33.38
N VAL A 249 -2.32 17.42 -32.44
CA VAL A 249 -1.89 16.96 -31.12
C VAL A 249 -1.65 15.45 -31.13
N VAL A 250 -0.52 14.99 -30.57
CA VAL A 250 -0.22 13.55 -30.42
C VAL A 250 -1.19 12.91 -29.42
N HIS A 251 -1.93 11.87 -29.83
CA HIS A 251 -2.95 11.22 -28.99
C HIS A 251 -2.41 10.74 -27.63
N GLY A 252 -3.14 11.01 -26.54
CA GLY A 252 -2.89 10.40 -25.23
C GLY A 252 -2.75 8.87 -25.24
N PRO A 253 -3.70 8.10 -25.82
CA PRO A 253 -3.56 6.64 -25.92
C PRO A 253 -2.40 6.19 -26.83
N PHE A 254 -1.96 7.00 -27.80
CA PHE A 254 -0.77 6.68 -28.60
C PHE A 254 0.51 6.87 -27.77
N GLN A 255 0.62 7.95 -26.99
CA GLN A 255 1.73 8.16 -26.05
C GLN A 255 1.83 7.02 -25.03
N ALA A 256 0.70 6.56 -24.49
CA ALA A 256 0.65 5.42 -23.56
C ALA A 256 1.01 4.08 -24.25
N ALA A 257 0.56 3.84 -25.48
CA ALA A 257 0.93 2.64 -26.25
C ALA A 257 2.43 2.63 -26.61
N LEU A 258 3.00 3.77 -27.03
CA LEU A 258 4.42 3.94 -27.27
C LEU A 258 5.24 3.66 -26.00
N MET A 259 4.82 4.21 -24.85
CA MET A 259 5.51 4.00 -23.58
C MET A 259 5.48 2.53 -23.16
N LEU A 260 4.33 1.86 -23.24
CA LEU A 260 4.20 0.43 -22.92
C LEU A 260 5.04 -0.46 -23.85
N HIS A 261 5.01 -0.20 -25.16
CA HIS A 261 5.78 -0.94 -26.16
C HIS A 261 7.30 -0.76 -25.98
N TRP A 262 7.75 0.44 -25.61
CA TRP A 262 9.16 0.68 -25.23
C TRP A 262 9.53 -0.05 -23.93
N VAL A 263 8.72 0.07 -22.87
CA VAL A 263 8.96 -0.63 -21.59
C VAL A 263 9.04 -2.14 -21.77
N SER A 264 8.16 -2.75 -22.58
CA SER A 264 8.22 -4.19 -22.90
C SER A 264 9.46 -4.62 -23.71
N SER A 265 10.35 -3.69 -24.08
CA SER A 265 11.70 -3.99 -24.60
C SER A 265 12.83 -3.76 -23.57
N LEU A 266 12.53 -3.13 -22.42
CA LEU A 266 13.47 -2.83 -21.33
C LEU A 266 13.43 -3.85 -20.16
N VAL A 267 12.36 -4.61 -20.04
CA VAL A 267 12.16 -5.62 -18.98
C VAL A 267 11.67 -6.95 -19.58
N PRO A 268 12.25 -8.11 -19.19
CA PRO A 268 11.75 -9.41 -19.61
C PRO A 268 10.46 -9.82 -18.86
N GLU A 269 10.15 -9.21 -17.71
CA GLU A 269 8.95 -9.50 -16.94
C GLU A 269 7.69 -8.87 -17.56
N PRO A 270 6.54 -9.56 -17.54
CA PRO A 270 5.28 -8.98 -17.98
C PRO A 270 4.81 -7.88 -17.03
N ILE A 271 4.38 -6.76 -17.62
CA ILE A 271 3.80 -5.60 -16.92
C ILE A 271 2.43 -6.00 -16.38
N SER A 272 2.22 -5.90 -15.07
CA SER A 272 0.93 -6.19 -14.41
C SER A 272 0.07 -4.94 -14.13
N HIS A 273 0.68 -3.77 -14.01
CA HIS A 273 -0.05 -2.51 -13.87
C HIS A 273 0.75 -1.37 -14.50
N TYR A 274 0.05 -0.39 -15.09
CA TYR A 274 0.63 0.84 -15.59
C TYR A 274 -0.38 1.98 -15.46
N LYS A 275 0.03 3.08 -14.82
CA LYS A 275 -0.79 4.29 -14.65
C LYS A 275 -0.14 5.44 -15.40
N TYR A 276 -0.93 6.36 -15.95
CA TYR A 276 -0.41 7.52 -16.67
C TYR A 276 -1.32 8.75 -16.59
N THR A 277 -0.74 9.93 -16.77
CA THR A 277 -1.43 11.23 -16.84
C THR A 277 -0.75 12.13 -17.86
N ASN A 278 -1.54 12.68 -18.79
CA ASN A 278 -1.10 13.68 -19.75
C ASN A 278 -0.99 15.04 -19.05
N ARG A 279 0.16 15.71 -19.16
CA ARG A 279 0.52 16.91 -18.39
C ARG A 279 0.61 18.18 -19.24
N VAL A 280 1.12 18.07 -20.47
CA VAL A 280 1.14 19.08 -21.54
C VAL A 280 0.99 18.39 -22.91
N PRO A 281 0.48 19.06 -23.96
CA PRO A 281 0.43 18.47 -25.30
C PRO A 281 1.82 18.22 -25.90
N LEU A 282 1.86 17.28 -26.84
CA LEU A 282 2.96 17.03 -27.76
C LEU A 282 2.48 17.25 -29.20
N PHE A 283 3.40 17.61 -30.08
CA PHE A 283 3.16 17.90 -31.50
C PHE A 283 4.07 17.01 -32.37
N PRO A 284 3.73 16.79 -33.66
CA PRO A 284 4.60 16.06 -34.57
C PRO A 284 5.93 16.79 -34.82
N ASP A 285 6.93 16.02 -35.23
CA ASP A 285 8.31 16.38 -35.57
C ASP A 285 9.14 17.06 -34.45
N GLU A 286 8.52 17.49 -33.35
CA GLU A 286 9.19 17.85 -32.10
C GLU A 286 9.88 16.62 -31.45
N PRO A 287 11.11 16.75 -30.90
CA PRO A 287 11.73 15.69 -30.12
C PRO A 287 10.97 15.40 -28.83
N VAL A 288 10.69 14.12 -28.61
CA VAL A 288 10.12 13.56 -27.39
C VAL A 288 11.13 12.59 -26.80
N LYS A 289 11.43 12.72 -25.51
CA LYS A 289 12.27 11.77 -24.77
C LYS A 289 11.42 10.98 -23.78
N PHE A 290 11.49 9.66 -23.82
CA PHE A 290 11.02 8.81 -22.72
C PHE A 290 12.19 8.48 -21.79
N HIS A 291 11.92 8.46 -20.49
CA HIS A 291 12.87 8.19 -19.42
C HIS A 291 12.40 6.99 -18.61
N ALA A 292 13.33 6.15 -18.14
CA ALA A 292 13.06 5.02 -17.28
C ALA A 292 14.10 4.94 -16.14
N VAL A 293 13.63 4.96 -14.89
CA VAL A 293 14.44 4.88 -13.67
C VAL A 293 13.91 3.74 -12.81
N GLU A 294 14.78 2.79 -12.48
CA GLU A 294 14.46 1.70 -11.56
C GLU A 294 14.67 2.15 -10.11
N LYS A 295 13.63 2.00 -9.29
CA LYS A 295 13.63 2.41 -7.89
C LYS A 295 12.67 1.54 -7.11
N ASP A 296 13.08 1.05 -5.94
CA ASP A 296 12.24 0.24 -5.05
C ASP A 296 11.58 -0.96 -5.80
N GLY A 297 12.37 -1.67 -6.63
CA GLY A 297 11.90 -2.79 -7.48
C GLY A 297 10.97 -2.39 -8.64
N ALA A 298 10.79 -1.10 -8.88
CA ALA A 298 9.73 -0.54 -9.72
C ALA A 298 10.29 0.44 -10.77
N LEU A 299 9.88 0.30 -12.03
CA LEU A 299 10.38 1.13 -13.13
C LEU A 299 9.58 2.44 -13.26
N THR A 300 10.01 3.54 -12.68
CA THR A 300 9.35 4.84 -12.88
C THR A 300 9.60 5.36 -14.30
N VAL A 301 8.55 5.71 -15.05
CA VAL A 301 8.67 6.15 -16.45
C VAL A 301 7.89 7.44 -16.77
N TRP A 302 8.48 8.32 -17.57
CA TRP A 302 7.82 9.57 -17.99
C TRP A 302 8.33 10.05 -19.36
N ALA A 303 7.57 10.94 -20.00
CA ALA A 303 7.96 11.61 -21.23
C ALA A 303 8.26 13.10 -20.99
N THR A 304 9.29 13.63 -21.63
CA THR A 304 9.57 15.09 -21.71
C THR A 304 9.50 15.56 -23.16
N ASN A 305 8.91 16.75 -23.37
CA ASN A 305 8.87 17.40 -24.68
C ASN A 305 10.19 18.13 -25.02
N ALA A 306 10.25 18.74 -26.21
CA ALA A 306 11.41 19.49 -26.72
C ALA A 306 11.91 20.65 -25.82
N ARG A 307 11.12 21.08 -24.84
CA ARG A 307 11.47 22.13 -23.85
C ARG A 307 11.83 21.55 -22.47
N GLY A 308 12.01 20.24 -22.36
CA GLY A 308 12.31 19.54 -21.10
C GLY A 308 11.14 19.46 -20.13
N SER A 309 9.92 19.89 -20.52
CA SER A 309 8.74 19.81 -19.67
C SER A 309 8.15 18.40 -19.71
N MET A 310 7.76 17.86 -18.55
CA MET A 310 7.10 16.55 -18.47
C MET A 310 5.72 16.59 -19.15
N ALA A 311 5.54 15.74 -20.16
CA ALA A 311 4.35 15.66 -21.01
C ALA A 311 3.47 14.45 -20.67
N LEU A 312 4.07 13.31 -20.33
CA LEU A 312 3.40 12.11 -19.83
C LEU A 312 4.04 11.73 -18.50
N GLU A 313 3.26 11.65 -17.43
CA GLU A 313 3.71 11.20 -16.10
C GLU A 313 3.16 9.80 -15.84
N GLY A 314 4.02 8.82 -15.56
CA GLY A 314 3.59 7.42 -15.38
C GLY A 314 4.19 6.72 -14.15
N PRO A 315 3.38 6.41 -13.12
CA PRO A 315 3.78 5.44 -12.12
C PRO A 315 3.94 4.04 -12.74
N THR A 316 5.16 3.52 -12.62
CA THR A 316 5.50 2.10 -12.50
C THR A 316 4.68 1.10 -13.32
N PRO A 317 5.22 0.62 -14.45
CA PRO A 317 5.09 -0.77 -14.88
C PRO A 317 5.53 -1.69 -13.74
N ILE A 318 4.58 -2.36 -13.07
CA ILE A 318 4.86 -3.30 -11.97
C ILE A 318 5.11 -4.69 -12.57
N PRO A 319 6.27 -5.35 -12.36
CA PRO A 319 6.48 -6.76 -12.73
C PRO A 319 5.43 -7.67 -12.09
N SER A 320 4.97 -8.71 -12.77
CA SER A 320 3.84 -9.54 -12.29
C SER A 320 4.00 -10.20 -10.92
N HIS A 321 5.22 -10.44 -10.45
CA HIS A 321 5.45 -10.95 -9.09
C HIS A 321 5.18 -9.90 -8.00
N LEU A 322 5.34 -8.61 -8.30
CA LEU A 322 5.05 -7.48 -7.41
C LEU A 322 3.60 -6.96 -7.53
N ALA A 323 2.72 -7.68 -8.25
CA ALA A 323 1.31 -7.34 -8.35
C ALA A 323 0.67 -7.38 -6.95
N MET A 324 -0.04 -6.32 -6.57
CA MET A 324 -0.56 -6.20 -5.20
C MET A 324 -1.66 -7.22 -4.92
N ASP A 325 -1.39 -8.16 -4.02
CA ASP A 325 -2.41 -8.96 -3.36
C ASP A 325 -3.31 -8.05 -2.50
N ASP A 326 -4.51 -7.77 -3.02
CA ASP A 326 -5.52 -6.94 -2.37
C ASP A 326 -5.99 -7.56 -1.03
N GLU A 327 -5.88 -8.88 -0.83
CA GLU A 327 -6.16 -9.53 0.46
C GLU A 327 -5.10 -9.19 1.50
N SER A 328 -3.82 -9.18 1.14
CA SER A 328 -2.75 -8.75 2.05
C SER A 328 -2.93 -7.30 2.51
N LEU A 329 -3.43 -6.42 1.64
CA LEU A 329 -3.76 -5.04 1.94
C LEU A 329 -5.05 -4.91 2.77
N LYS A 330 -6.11 -5.66 2.48
CA LYS A 330 -7.32 -5.74 3.33
C LYS A 330 -6.96 -6.21 4.73
N HIS A 331 -6.22 -7.32 4.85
CA HIS A 331 -5.77 -7.85 6.13
C HIS A 331 -4.93 -6.82 6.89
N ARG A 332 -4.07 -6.06 6.23
CA ARG A 332 -3.36 -4.93 6.83
C ARG A 332 -4.30 -3.84 7.35
N LEU A 333 -5.28 -3.42 6.55
CA LEU A 333 -6.21 -2.34 6.88
C LEU A 333 -7.14 -2.66 8.07
N LEU A 334 -7.31 -3.94 8.45
CA LEU A 334 -8.01 -4.34 9.68
C LEU A 334 -7.37 -3.80 11.00
N GLY A 335 -6.29 -3.01 10.95
CA GLY A 335 -5.71 -2.24 12.07
C GLY A 335 -4.54 -2.93 12.78
N PRO A 336 -4.48 -2.89 14.13
CA PRO A 336 -3.66 -3.80 14.92
C PRO A 336 -4.51 -4.87 15.64
N SER A 337 -5.66 -4.47 16.20
CA SER A 337 -6.43 -5.20 17.23
C SER A 337 -7.43 -6.25 16.70
N LEU A 338 -7.03 -7.08 15.73
CA LEU A 338 -7.92 -8.08 15.10
C LEU A 338 -8.43 -9.10 16.12
N LEU A 339 -7.50 -9.75 16.85
CA LEU A 339 -7.78 -10.83 17.80
C LEU A 339 -8.27 -10.30 19.17
N LYS A 340 -9.08 -9.24 19.22
CA LYS A 340 -9.69 -8.79 20.48
C LYS A 340 -10.88 -9.68 20.83
N ALA A 341 -10.89 -10.19 22.07
CA ALA A 341 -11.99 -11.00 22.60
C ALA A 341 -13.34 -10.28 22.46
N GLY A 342 -14.39 -11.05 22.18
CA GLY A 342 -15.74 -10.52 21.89
C GLY A 342 -16.10 -10.38 20.41
N GLN A 343 -15.19 -10.72 19.48
CA GLN A 343 -15.49 -10.74 18.03
C GLN A 343 -15.77 -12.16 17.48
N LYS A 344 -16.11 -13.14 18.33
CA LYS A 344 -16.53 -14.48 17.90
C LYS A 344 -17.86 -14.39 17.13
N GLY A 345 -17.88 -14.86 15.88
CA GLY A 345 -19.06 -14.78 15.01
C GLY A 345 -19.17 -13.51 14.15
N VAL A 346 -18.17 -12.62 14.18
CA VAL A 346 -18.09 -11.46 13.27
C VAL A 346 -17.45 -11.89 11.95
N ASP A 347 -18.11 -11.59 10.83
CA ASP A 347 -17.50 -11.70 9.50
C ASP A 347 -16.36 -10.65 9.36
N GLN A 348 -15.11 -11.11 9.37
CA GLN A 348 -13.94 -10.24 9.28
C GLN A 348 -13.64 -9.82 7.84
N ASP A 349 -14.19 -10.51 6.84
CA ASP A 349 -13.96 -10.24 5.42
C ASP A 349 -14.92 -9.14 4.94
N GLU A 350 -16.18 -9.14 5.40
CA GLU A 350 -17.08 -7.99 5.25
C GLU A 350 -16.55 -6.76 6.01
N VAL A 351 -16.10 -6.93 7.26
CA VAL A 351 -15.46 -5.83 8.02
C VAL A 351 -14.23 -5.30 7.26
N GLY A 352 -13.42 -6.18 6.68
CA GLY A 352 -12.25 -5.83 5.86
C GLY A 352 -12.62 -5.09 4.57
N ARG A 353 -13.64 -5.58 3.85
CA ARG A 353 -14.21 -4.95 2.65
C ARG A 353 -14.74 -3.54 2.95
N LEU A 354 -15.55 -3.37 3.99
CA LEU A 354 -16.10 -2.07 4.37
C LEU A 354 -15.01 -1.09 4.81
N ILE A 355 -13.99 -1.56 5.54
CA ILE A 355 -12.80 -0.77 5.89
C ILE A 355 -12.05 -0.33 4.64
N TYR A 356 -11.82 -1.23 3.68
CA TYR A 356 -11.15 -0.96 2.43
C TYR A 356 -11.92 0.09 1.61
N GLU A 357 -13.21 -0.12 1.36
CA GLU A 357 -14.11 0.79 0.67
C GLU A 357 -14.15 2.18 1.33
N ALA A 358 -14.26 2.23 2.67
CA ALA A 358 -14.27 3.49 3.43
C ALA A 358 -12.90 4.20 3.49
N SER A 359 -11.80 3.52 3.15
CA SER A 359 -10.45 4.08 3.17
C SER A 359 -9.91 4.43 1.78
N LYS A 360 -10.44 3.81 0.72
CA LYS A 360 -9.95 3.90 -0.67
C LYS A 360 -9.84 5.36 -1.14
N GLY A 361 -8.69 5.71 -1.71
CA GLY A 361 -8.41 7.08 -2.19
C GLY A 361 -8.08 8.11 -1.10
N SER A 362 -7.92 7.70 0.17
CA SER A 362 -7.38 8.56 1.22
C SER A 362 -5.85 8.50 1.30
N LYS A 363 -5.22 9.60 1.75
CA LYS A 363 -3.78 9.65 2.06
C LYS A 363 -3.32 8.58 3.06
N PHE A 364 -4.23 8.08 3.91
CA PHE A 364 -3.96 6.97 4.83
C PHE A 364 -3.82 5.64 4.08
N PHE A 365 -4.76 5.35 3.18
CA PHE A 365 -4.77 4.16 2.33
C PHE A 365 -3.55 4.11 1.41
N GLU A 366 -3.20 5.22 0.76
CA GLU A 366 -1.96 5.36 -0.05
C GLU A 366 -0.69 5.12 0.80
N ALA A 367 -0.70 5.52 2.07
CA ALA A 367 0.41 5.31 2.98
C ALA A 367 0.47 3.88 3.55
N GLU A 368 -0.66 3.18 3.72
CA GLU A 368 -0.66 1.74 4.03
C GLU A 368 -0.24 0.92 2.80
N GLN A 369 -0.74 1.23 1.59
CA GLN A 369 -0.33 0.58 0.33
C GLN A 369 1.20 0.60 0.15
N ARG A 370 1.86 1.76 0.35
CA ARG A 370 3.33 1.86 0.28
C ARG A 370 4.04 1.00 1.33
N ARG A 371 3.50 0.91 2.55
CA ARG A 371 4.07 0.09 3.64
C ARG A 371 3.73 -1.40 3.53
N ASP A 372 2.74 -1.73 2.71
CA ASP A 372 2.34 -3.10 2.42
C ASP A 372 3.15 -3.70 1.30
N ARG A 373 3.28 -2.98 0.19
CA ARG A 373 4.17 -3.33 -0.92
C ARG A 373 5.60 -3.57 -0.43
N ARG A 374 6.15 -2.65 0.37
CA ARG A 374 7.47 -2.85 1.00
C ARG A 374 7.56 -4.10 1.88
N LEU A 375 6.49 -4.45 2.60
CA LEU A 375 6.47 -5.68 3.40
C LEU A 375 6.42 -6.91 2.48
N GLN A 376 5.72 -6.82 1.35
CA GLN A 376 5.65 -7.88 0.35
C GLN A 376 7.02 -8.09 -0.34
N GLU A 377 7.69 -7.02 -0.77
CA GLU A 377 9.09 -7.02 -1.25
C GLU A 377 10.03 -7.68 -0.21
N GLU A 378 9.95 -7.27 1.06
CA GLU A 378 10.72 -7.85 2.17
C GLU A 378 10.34 -9.32 2.48
N ILE A 379 9.18 -9.80 2.06
CA ILE A 379 8.73 -11.21 2.18
C ILE A 379 9.17 -12.04 0.97
N GLU A 380 9.17 -11.48 -0.24
CA GLU A 380 9.56 -12.16 -1.46
C GLU A 380 11.07 -12.39 -1.53
N ALA A 381 11.88 -11.39 -1.18
CA ALA A 381 13.33 -11.57 -1.01
C ALA A 381 13.66 -12.65 0.05
N PHE A 382 12.88 -12.68 1.14
CA PHE A 382 13.01 -13.65 2.23
C PHE A 382 12.57 -15.06 1.81
N LYS A 383 11.50 -15.20 1.01
CA LYS A 383 11.09 -16.47 0.38
C LYS A 383 12.12 -16.96 -0.64
N ALA A 384 12.71 -16.07 -1.44
CA ALA A 384 13.77 -16.42 -2.38
C ALA A 384 15.02 -16.96 -1.65
N GLN A 385 15.39 -16.34 -0.52
CA GLN A 385 16.46 -16.84 0.35
C GLN A 385 16.14 -18.24 0.91
N ILE A 386 14.89 -18.53 1.24
CA ILE A 386 14.45 -19.87 1.71
C ILE A 386 14.40 -20.89 0.55
N ALA A 387 13.98 -20.50 -0.65
CA ALA A 387 13.92 -21.38 -1.81
C ALA A 387 15.30 -21.87 -2.27
N GLY A 388 16.37 -21.12 -1.98
CA GLY A 388 17.76 -21.54 -2.17
C GLY A 388 18.33 -22.44 -1.06
N LEU A 389 17.53 -22.82 -0.06
CA LEU A 389 17.95 -23.63 1.09
C LEU A 389 17.15 -24.94 1.17
N ASP A 390 17.73 -26.01 0.62
CA ASP A 390 17.21 -27.36 0.86
C ASP A 390 17.42 -27.78 2.33
N ARG A 391 16.35 -28.30 2.95
CA ARG A 391 16.33 -28.78 4.35
C ARG A 391 17.29 -29.94 4.57
N ASP A 392 17.53 -30.75 3.54
CA ASP A 392 18.40 -31.92 3.64
C ASP A 392 19.90 -31.60 3.56
N THR A 393 20.28 -30.34 3.34
CA THR A 393 21.68 -29.89 3.33
C THR A 393 22.39 -30.07 4.68
N GLU A 394 23.69 -30.38 4.61
CA GLU A 394 24.56 -30.51 5.79
C GLU A 394 24.60 -29.21 6.63
N ASP A 395 24.56 -28.06 5.95
CA ASP A 395 24.47 -26.71 6.53
C ASP A 395 23.23 -26.54 7.45
N VAL A 396 22.05 -26.97 6.99
CA VAL A 396 20.80 -26.87 7.78
C VAL A 396 20.82 -27.87 8.92
N LYS A 397 21.30 -29.10 8.69
CA LYS A 397 21.43 -30.14 9.73
C LYS A 397 22.45 -29.77 10.81
N LEU A 398 23.51 -29.05 10.48
CA LEU A 398 24.43 -28.47 11.46
C LEU A 398 23.73 -27.41 12.33
N LEU A 399 22.94 -26.53 11.72
CA LEU A 399 22.17 -25.53 12.46
C LEU A 399 21.08 -26.15 13.35
N GLU A 400 20.43 -27.23 12.93
CA GLU A 400 19.53 -28.00 13.79
C GLU A 400 20.24 -28.50 15.05
N ASN A 401 21.41 -29.13 14.91
CA ASN A 401 22.20 -29.61 16.05
C ASN A 401 22.61 -28.46 17.01
N VAL A 402 22.89 -27.27 16.46
CA VAL A 402 23.13 -26.06 17.26
C VAL A 402 21.87 -25.63 18.02
N VAL A 403 20.70 -25.60 17.38
CA VAL A 403 19.43 -25.26 18.06
C VAL A 403 19.08 -26.29 19.14
N ASP A 404 19.28 -27.58 18.88
CA ASP A 404 19.02 -28.64 19.85
C ASP A 404 19.97 -28.52 21.07
N ALA A 405 21.19 -28.01 20.87
CA ALA A 405 22.08 -27.63 21.97
C ALA A 405 21.61 -26.37 22.71
N GLN A 406 21.06 -25.37 22.02
CA GLN A 406 20.44 -24.20 22.67
C GLN A 406 19.21 -24.60 23.50
N ILE A 407 18.33 -25.48 23.00
CA ILE A 407 17.20 -26.04 23.74
C ILE A 407 17.68 -26.72 25.03
N ARG A 408 18.67 -27.61 24.96
CA ARG A 408 19.27 -28.29 26.13
C ARG A 408 19.97 -27.36 27.13
N THR A 409 20.23 -26.11 26.74
CA THR A 409 20.83 -25.07 27.59
C THR A 409 19.74 -24.22 28.25
N LEU A 410 18.76 -23.73 27.48
CA LEU A 410 17.63 -22.96 27.99
C LEU A 410 16.78 -23.76 28.98
N LEU A 411 16.59 -25.07 28.75
CA LEU A 411 15.89 -25.96 29.68
C LEU A 411 16.64 -26.24 31.00
N LYS A 412 17.80 -25.60 31.22
CA LYS A 412 18.56 -25.61 32.49
C LYS A 412 18.70 -24.21 33.10
N ASP A 413 18.16 -23.18 32.45
CA ASP A 413 18.18 -21.81 32.93
C ASP A 413 17.00 -21.55 33.89
N LYS A 414 17.09 -20.50 34.72
CA LYS A 414 16.02 -20.07 35.63
C LYS A 414 14.74 -19.69 34.87
N THR A 415 14.84 -19.27 33.62
CA THR A 415 13.68 -19.01 32.75
C THR A 415 12.84 -20.25 32.43
N ALA A 416 13.37 -21.45 32.71
CA ALA A 416 12.67 -22.74 32.57
C ALA A 416 12.05 -23.25 33.88
N ASP A 417 12.12 -22.50 34.98
CA ASP A 417 11.46 -22.82 36.25
C ASP A 417 9.94 -23.02 36.08
N LEU A 418 9.37 -23.86 36.94
CA LEU A 418 7.97 -24.26 37.02
C LEU A 418 7.45 -24.22 38.48
N SER A 419 8.29 -23.82 39.44
CA SER A 419 7.93 -23.73 40.87
C SER A 419 7.07 -22.51 41.21
N ARG A 420 6.96 -21.53 40.30
CA ARG A 420 6.18 -20.31 40.50
C ARG A 420 4.82 -20.35 39.82
N ILE A 421 3.83 -19.78 40.49
CA ILE A 421 2.45 -19.65 40.04
C ILE A 421 2.21 -18.19 39.65
N ILE A 422 2.44 -17.88 38.38
CA ILE A 422 2.27 -16.53 37.85
C ILE A 422 0.84 -16.35 37.32
N VAL A 423 0.18 -15.31 37.80
CA VAL A 423 -1.17 -14.92 37.36
C VAL A 423 -1.10 -13.60 36.61
N HIS A 424 -1.69 -13.56 35.43
CA HIS A 424 -1.93 -12.32 34.68
C HIS A 424 -3.42 -11.95 34.74
N ILE A 425 -3.73 -10.76 35.25
CA ILE A 425 -5.09 -10.20 35.38
C ILE A 425 -5.29 -9.10 34.33
N ASP A 426 -6.43 -9.13 33.65
CA ASP A 426 -6.74 -8.31 32.47
C ASP A 426 -8.20 -7.83 32.57
N CYS A 427 -8.41 -6.52 32.78
CA CYS A 427 -9.72 -5.92 33.06
C CYS A 427 -10.61 -5.91 31.81
N ASP A 428 -11.84 -6.41 31.93
CA ASP A 428 -12.67 -6.65 30.76
C ASP A 428 -13.27 -5.38 30.17
N ALA A 429 -12.79 -5.01 28.97
CA ALA A 429 -13.09 -3.76 28.27
C ALA A 429 -12.75 -2.46 29.04
N PHE A 430 -12.08 -2.58 30.20
CA PHE A 430 -11.83 -1.58 31.24
C PHE A 430 -12.56 -0.25 31.11
N PHE A 431 -12.01 0.73 30.36
CA PHE A 431 -12.62 2.08 30.28
C PHE A 431 -14.11 2.03 29.89
N ALA A 432 -14.49 1.17 28.95
CA ALA A 432 -15.89 1.04 28.53
C ALA A 432 -16.80 0.53 29.68
N SER A 433 -16.31 -0.40 30.48
CA SER A 433 -17.05 -0.93 31.63
C SER A 433 -17.01 -0.02 32.86
N VAL A 434 -16.05 0.92 32.93
CA VAL A 434 -16.09 2.05 33.87
C VAL A 434 -17.16 3.06 33.44
N GLU A 435 -17.26 3.43 32.15
CA GLU A 435 -18.37 4.28 31.68
C GLU A 435 -19.74 3.58 31.88
N GLU A 436 -19.86 2.27 31.66
CA GLU A 436 -21.09 1.49 31.94
C GLU A 436 -21.41 1.35 33.44
N LEU A 437 -20.43 1.57 34.32
CA LEU A 437 -20.61 1.61 35.78
C LEU A 437 -21.16 2.98 36.21
N ASP A 438 -20.58 4.07 35.67
CA ASP A 438 -20.95 5.44 36.02
C ASP A 438 -22.22 5.94 35.27
N ASP A 439 -22.49 5.47 34.06
CA ASP A 439 -23.79 5.59 33.36
C ASP A 439 -24.36 4.19 33.02
N PRO A 440 -25.21 3.63 33.90
CA PRO A 440 -25.92 2.37 33.65
C PRO A 440 -26.82 2.38 32.41
N SER A 441 -27.16 3.54 31.84
CA SER A 441 -27.96 3.62 30.61
C SER A 441 -27.21 3.15 29.36
N LEU A 442 -25.88 3.01 29.43
CA LEU A 442 -25.04 2.47 28.36
C LEU A 442 -25.08 0.94 28.27
N LYS A 443 -25.42 0.24 29.37
CA LYS A 443 -25.40 -1.22 29.45
C LYS A 443 -26.35 -1.84 28.42
N GLY A 444 -25.85 -2.83 27.68
CA GLY A 444 -26.58 -3.52 26.62
C GLY A 444 -26.71 -2.75 25.30
N LYS A 445 -26.07 -1.58 25.15
CA LYS A 445 -26.00 -0.81 23.90
C LYS A 445 -24.57 -0.83 23.35
N PRO A 446 -24.34 -0.75 22.03
CA PRO A 446 -22.99 -0.64 21.48
C PRO A 446 -22.38 0.73 21.84
N MET A 447 -21.28 0.74 22.60
CA MET A 447 -20.56 1.97 22.95
C MET A 447 -19.05 1.86 22.77
N ALA A 448 -18.41 3.02 22.59
CA ALA A 448 -16.95 3.16 22.53
C ALA A 448 -16.44 4.41 23.24
N VAL A 449 -15.26 4.30 23.83
CA VAL A 449 -14.55 5.36 24.56
C VAL A 449 -13.58 6.11 23.63
N GLY A 450 -13.56 7.44 23.73
CA GLY A 450 -12.73 8.32 22.93
C GLY A 450 -13.54 8.98 21.81
N GLY A 451 -13.29 8.62 20.55
CA GLY A 451 -14.14 9.04 19.43
C GLY A 451 -13.75 10.36 18.74
N GLY A 452 -12.74 11.09 19.24
CA GLY A 452 -12.19 12.29 18.58
C GLY A 452 -11.44 12.03 17.25
N GLY A 453 -11.54 10.82 16.70
CA GLY A 453 -10.91 10.39 15.45
C GLY A 453 -10.55 8.90 15.45
N ILE A 454 -10.17 8.36 16.61
CA ILE A 454 -9.89 6.95 16.88
C ILE A 454 -10.62 6.50 18.16
N LEU A 455 -10.99 5.23 18.25
CA LEU A 455 -11.52 4.60 19.46
C LEU A 455 -10.39 4.09 20.37
N SER A 456 -10.43 4.43 21.66
CA SER A 456 -9.50 3.87 22.65
C SER A 456 -9.87 2.41 22.96
N THR A 457 -11.13 2.18 23.32
CA THR A 457 -11.72 0.85 23.53
C THR A 457 -13.23 0.89 23.27
N CYS A 458 -13.88 -0.26 23.31
CA CYS A 458 -15.32 -0.43 23.14
C CYS A 458 -15.84 -1.64 23.93
N ASN A 459 -17.09 -1.58 24.36
CA ASN A 459 -17.75 -2.64 25.12
C ASN A 459 -17.97 -3.90 24.26
N TYR A 460 -18.40 -4.98 24.89
CA TYR A 460 -18.59 -6.26 24.21
C TYR A 460 -19.75 -6.25 23.20
N GLU A 461 -20.75 -5.38 23.36
CA GLU A 461 -21.83 -5.20 22.38
C GLU A 461 -21.31 -4.57 21.07
N ALA A 462 -20.54 -3.47 21.15
CA ALA A 462 -19.93 -2.87 19.96
C ALA A 462 -18.95 -3.83 19.24
N ARG A 463 -18.30 -4.75 19.96
CA ARG A 463 -17.40 -5.76 19.36
C ARG A 463 -18.15 -6.78 18.51
N LYS A 464 -19.42 -7.07 18.78
CA LYS A 464 -20.29 -7.91 17.91
C LYS A 464 -20.53 -7.26 16.54
N CYS A 465 -20.45 -5.93 16.46
CA CYS A 465 -20.46 -5.17 15.20
C CYS A 465 -19.05 -4.98 14.61
N GLY A 466 -18.05 -5.79 14.98
CA GLY A 466 -16.68 -5.68 14.51
C GLY A 466 -15.88 -4.47 15.00
N CYS A 467 -16.47 -3.56 15.80
CA CYS A 467 -15.75 -2.41 16.36
C CYS A 467 -14.66 -2.86 17.35
N ARG A 468 -13.55 -2.11 17.39
CA ARG A 468 -12.36 -2.45 18.19
C ARG A 468 -11.50 -1.23 18.52
N SER A 469 -10.65 -1.36 19.54
CA SER A 469 -9.58 -0.41 19.87
C SER A 469 -8.71 -0.09 18.65
N ALA A 470 -8.21 1.15 18.58
CA ALA A 470 -7.40 1.69 17.47
C ALA A 470 -8.09 1.75 16.09
N MET A 471 -9.41 1.50 16.02
CA MET A 471 -10.22 1.75 14.83
C MET A 471 -10.55 3.25 14.68
N ALA A 472 -10.60 3.76 13.45
CA ALA A 472 -11.02 5.13 13.19
C ALA A 472 -12.54 5.31 13.42
N THR A 473 -12.94 6.42 14.03
CA THR A 473 -14.32 6.60 14.50
C THR A 473 -15.37 6.63 13.38
N PHE A 474 -15.02 7.17 12.21
CA PHE A 474 -15.91 7.17 11.04
C PHE A 474 -16.13 5.76 10.44
N ILE A 475 -15.16 4.85 10.61
CA ILE A 475 -15.28 3.44 10.23
C ILE A 475 -16.18 2.72 11.22
N ALA A 476 -15.94 2.91 12.52
CA ALA A 476 -16.75 2.30 13.57
C ALA A 476 -18.24 2.69 13.46
N LYS A 477 -18.55 3.94 13.12
CA LYS A 477 -19.93 4.38 12.84
C LYS A 477 -20.53 3.88 11.51
N LYS A 478 -19.75 3.36 10.58
CA LYS A 478 -20.27 2.61 9.41
C LYS A 478 -20.56 1.15 9.75
N LEU A 479 -19.72 0.53 10.59
CA LEU A 479 -19.90 -0.83 11.08
C LEU A 479 -21.04 -0.95 12.11
N CYS A 480 -21.26 0.09 12.90
CA CYS A 480 -22.30 0.18 13.92
C CYS A 480 -22.91 1.59 13.90
N PRO A 481 -24.02 1.82 13.17
CA PRO A 481 -24.66 3.13 13.09
C PRO A 481 -25.10 3.69 14.45
N ASP A 482 -25.59 2.81 15.33
CA ASP A 482 -26.08 3.14 16.67
C ASP A 482 -24.96 3.31 17.72
N LEU A 483 -23.69 3.30 17.30
CA LEU A 483 -22.54 3.36 18.21
C LEU A 483 -22.50 4.67 19.01
N ILE A 484 -22.70 4.54 20.32
CA ILE A 484 -22.56 5.62 21.29
C ILE A 484 -21.07 5.92 21.48
N LEU A 485 -20.69 7.19 21.42
CA LEU A 485 -19.32 7.65 21.67
C LEU A 485 -19.28 8.40 23.00
N VAL A 486 -18.45 7.94 23.93
CA VAL A 486 -18.28 8.53 25.27
C VAL A 486 -16.86 9.13 25.38
N PRO A 487 -16.71 10.34 25.96
CA PRO A 487 -15.39 10.94 26.23
C PRO A 487 -14.49 10.05 27.10
N SER A 488 -13.20 10.40 27.22
CA SER A 488 -12.24 9.63 28.02
C SER A 488 -11.98 10.27 29.38
N HIS A 489 -12.48 9.65 30.45
CA HIS A 489 -12.35 10.10 31.83
C HIS A 489 -11.12 9.48 32.52
N PHE A 490 -9.91 9.85 32.06
CA PHE A 490 -8.66 9.20 32.49
C PHE A 490 -8.40 9.18 34.01
N ASP A 491 -8.86 10.19 34.76
CA ASP A 491 -8.70 10.20 36.22
C ASP A 491 -9.61 9.18 36.92
N ARG A 492 -10.81 8.95 36.40
CA ARG A 492 -11.73 7.89 36.85
C ARG A 492 -11.16 6.50 36.54
N TYR A 493 -10.49 6.34 35.40
CA TYR A 493 -9.78 5.09 35.08
C TYR A 493 -8.58 4.86 36.01
N ARG A 494 -7.84 5.92 36.39
CA ARG A 494 -6.75 5.84 37.40
C ARG A 494 -7.28 5.48 38.79
N GLU A 495 -8.43 6.03 39.18
CA GLU A 495 -9.12 5.70 40.44
C GLU A 495 -9.48 4.21 40.49
N LYS A 496 -10.22 3.70 39.50
CA LYS A 496 -10.59 2.27 39.44
C LYS A 496 -9.38 1.34 39.28
N SER A 497 -8.33 1.77 38.59
CA SER A 497 -7.06 1.02 38.52
C SER A 497 -6.42 0.88 39.91
N ARG A 498 -6.42 1.94 40.73
CA ARG A 498 -5.89 1.90 42.12
C ARG A 498 -6.73 1.03 43.06
N GLU A 499 -8.06 1.02 42.91
CA GLU A 499 -8.92 0.12 43.68
C GLU A 499 -8.53 -1.34 43.43
N ILE A 500 -8.38 -1.74 42.17
CA ILE A 500 -7.95 -3.09 41.78
C ILE A 500 -6.53 -3.36 42.32
N GLN A 501 -5.57 -2.47 42.06
CA GLN A 501 -4.18 -2.59 42.54
C GLN A 501 -4.06 -2.75 44.07
N THR A 502 -4.94 -2.11 44.84
CA THR A 502 -4.97 -2.25 46.31
C THR A 502 -5.33 -3.68 46.72
N ILE A 503 -6.24 -4.33 45.99
CA ILE A 503 -6.62 -5.73 46.21
C ILE A 503 -5.48 -6.66 45.76
N LEU A 504 -4.81 -6.36 44.64
CA LEU A 504 -3.71 -7.19 44.13
C LEU A 504 -2.51 -7.23 45.11
N ALA A 505 -2.21 -6.10 45.74
CA ALA A 505 -1.15 -5.96 46.73
C ALA A 505 -1.33 -6.84 47.99
N GLU A 506 -2.52 -7.39 48.23
CA GLU A 506 -2.78 -8.36 49.31
C GLU A 506 -2.34 -9.79 48.96
N TYR A 507 -2.16 -10.09 47.66
CA TYR A 507 -1.79 -11.43 47.16
C TYR A 507 -0.34 -11.48 46.65
N ASP A 508 0.16 -10.37 46.13
CA ASP A 508 1.57 -10.16 45.79
C ASP A 508 1.92 -8.68 46.04
N PRO A 509 2.74 -8.33 47.04
CA PRO A 509 3.11 -6.94 47.30
C PRO A 509 4.06 -6.36 46.23
N ASN A 510 4.69 -7.21 45.43
CA ASN A 510 5.64 -6.86 44.37
C ASN A 510 5.00 -6.95 42.97
N TYR A 511 3.66 -7.03 42.86
CA TYR A 511 2.93 -7.10 41.59
C TYR A 511 3.38 -6.04 40.57
N TYR A 512 3.30 -6.37 39.28
CA TYR A 512 3.72 -5.49 38.20
C TYR A 512 2.56 -5.13 37.24
N CYS A 513 2.22 -3.85 37.15
CA CYS A 513 1.23 -3.30 36.22
C CYS A 513 1.88 -2.73 34.95
N PRO A 514 1.85 -3.42 33.79
CA PRO A 514 2.28 -2.86 32.51
C PRO A 514 1.33 -1.77 31.95
N SER A 515 0.08 -1.71 32.42
CA SER A 515 -0.91 -0.71 32.04
C SER A 515 -1.85 -0.39 33.21
N ALA A 516 -2.94 0.37 32.97
CA ALA A 516 -3.96 0.65 33.98
C ALA A 516 -5.00 -0.49 34.13
N ASP A 517 -5.07 -1.37 33.13
CA ASP A 517 -6.03 -2.48 32.99
C ASP A 517 -5.41 -3.88 33.10
N GLU A 518 -4.08 -3.99 33.19
CA GLU A 518 -3.34 -5.25 33.21
C GLU A 518 -2.37 -5.33 34.40
N ALA A 519 -2.19 -6.52 34.97
CA ALA A 519 -1.25 -6.79 36.06
C ALA A 519 -0.69 -8.23 36.02
N PHE A 520 0.55 -8.41 36.49
CA PHE A 520 1.16 -9.70 36.79
C PHE A 520 1.37 -9.83 38.31
N LEU A 521 1.11 -11.02 38.85
CA LEU A 521 1.35 -11.40 40.24
C LEU A 521 2.08 -12.73 40.32
N ASP A 522 3.00 -12.90 41.27
CA ASP A 522 3.48 -14.20 41.73
C ASP A 522 2.74 -14.58 43.01
N ILE A 523 1.73 -15.44 42.88
CA ILE A 523 0.89 -15.84 44.01
C ILE A 523 1.43 -17.07 44.76
N THR A 524 2.65 -17.53 44.46
CA THR A 524 3.19 -18.81 44.97
C THR A 524 3.12 -18.91 46.49
N ASP A 525 3.56 -17.87 47.20
CA ASP A 525 3.61 -17.87 48.66
C ASP A 525 2.20 -17.69 49.26
N ALA A 526 1.40 -16.73 48.75
CA ALA A 526 0.03 -16.49 49.20
C ALA A 526 -0.92 -17.68 48.97
N TYR A 527 -0.74 -18.41 47.87
CA TYR A 527 -1.47 -19.66 47.60
C TYR A 527 -1.01 -20.80 48.53
N SER A 528 0.29 -20.91 48.79
CA SER A 528 0.83 -21.91 49.72
C SER A 528 0.28 -21.70 51.13
N ASP A 529 0.23 -20.45 51.61
CA ASP A 529 -0.39 -20.10 52.88
C ASP A 529 -1.91 -20.37 52.86
N ALA A 530 -2.62 -20.09 51.77
CA ALA A 530 -4.06 -20.36 51.67
C ALA A 530 -4.38 -21.87 51.74
N ILE A 531 -3.56 -22.72 51.09
CA ILE A 531 -3.67 -24.18 51.18
C ILE A 531 -3.36 -24.67 52.60
N LEU A 532 -2.28 -24.17 53.24
CA LEU A 532 -1.90 -24.56 54.60
C LEU A 532 -2.94 -24.16 55.65
N ASN A 533 -3.64 -23.04 55.45
CA ASN A 533 -4.72 -22.58 56.33
C ASN A 533 -6.10 -23.17 55.97
N GLY A 534 -6.21 -23.99 54.92
CA GLY A 534 -7.48 -24.58 54.47
C GLY A 534 -8.48 -23.57 53.92
N THR A 535 -8.01 -22.43 53.38
CA THR A 535 -8.84 -21.38 52.77
C THR A 535 -8.85 -21.41 51.24
N ALA A 536 -8.08 -22.32 50.64
CA ALA A 536 -8.16 -22.71 49.23
C ALA A 536 -8.21 -24.25 49.10
N GLU A 537 -8.83 -24.74 48.02
CA GLU A 537 -8.77 -26.16 47.64
C GLU A 537 -7.74 -26.40 46.52
N ASP A 538 -7.66 -25.46 45.57
CA ASP A 538 -6.78 -25.49 44.41
C ASP A 538 -6.48 -24.07 43.88
N VAL A 539 -5.60 -23.97 42.88
CA VAL A 539 -5.16 -22.68 42.32
C VAL A 539 -6.23 -21.95 41.51
N GLU A 540 -7.15 -22.67 40.87
CA GLU A 540 -8.25 -22.08 40.10
C GLU A 540 -9.35 -21.55 41.03
N THR A 541 -9.69 -22.26 42.11
CA THR A 541 -10.60 -21.74 43.14
C THR A 541 -10.00 -20.54 43.87
N PHE A 542 -8.69 -20.56 44.20
CA PHE A 542 -8.00 -19.42 44.78
C PHE A 542 -8.03 -18.18 43.86
N VAL A 543 -7.66 -18.31 42.58
CA VAL A 543 -7.71 -17.20 41.62
C VAL A 543 -9.15 -16.75 41.32
N SER A 544 -10.13 -17.66 41.38
CA SER A 544 -11.55 -17.28 41.33
C SER A 544 -11.95 -16.37 42.49
N SER A 545 -11.43 -16.60 43.69
CA SER A 545 -11.68 -15.74 44.86
C SER A 545 -11.10 -14.32 44.68
N ILE A 546 -9.89 -14.19 44.10
CA ILE A 546 -9.26 -12.90 43.78
C ILE A 546 -10.17 -12.11 42.82
N ARG A 547 -10.62 -12.77 41.75
CA ARG A 547 -11.51 -12.17 40.74
C ARG A 547 -12.87 -11.79 41.31
N GLN A 548 -13.44 -12.60 42.20
CA GLN A 548 -14.70 -12.30 42.87
C GLN A 548 -14.55 -11.10 43.82
N LYS A 549 -13.47 -11.03 44.61
CA LYS A 549 -13.18 -9.89 45.48
C LYS A 549 -13.03 -8.58 44.70
N ILE A 550 -12.39 -8.62 43.54
CA ILE A 550 -12.31 -7.47 42.62
C ILE A 550 -13.71 -7.06 42.13
N LEU A 551 -14.55 -8.02 41.73
CA LEU A 551 -15.92 -7.76 41.30
C LEU A 551 -16.78 -7.17 42.42
N ASP A 552 -16.73 -7.74 43.62
CA ASP A 552 -17.51 -7.29 44.79
C ASP A 552 -17.12 -5.87 45.23
N THR A 553 -15.82 -5.54 45.16
CA THR A 553 -15.29 -4.23 45.60
C THR A 553 -15.47 -3.14 44.55
N THR A 554 -15.22 -3.46 43.27
CA THR A 554 -15.12 -2.44 42.20
C THR A 554 -16.31 -2.42 41.23
N GLN A 555 -17.12 -3.48 41.22
CA GLN A 555 -18.15 -3.80 40.24
C GLN A 555 -17.66 -3.92 38.78
N LEU A 556 -16.35 -4.14 38.59
CA LEU A 556 -15.72 -4.42 37.30
C LEU A 556 -15.34 -5.91 37.21
N THR A 557 -15.48 -6.49 36.02
CA THR A 557 -15.05 -7.87 35.77
C THR A 557 -13.61 -7.93 35.27
N VAL A 558 -12.91 -9.00 35.68
CA VAL A 558 -11.54 -9.30 35.28
C VAL A 558 -11.44 -10.74 34.81
N SER A 559 -10.63 -10.95 33.76
CA SER A 559 -10.19 -12.28 33.33
C SER A 559 -8.76 -12.53 33.78
N ALA A 560 -8.47 -13.76 34.20
CA ALA A 560 -7.15 -14.17 34.67
C ALA A 560 -6.57 -15.32 33.84
N GLY A 561 -5.26 -15.38 33.72
CA GLY A 561 -4.52 -16.51 33.15
C GLY A 561 -3.45 -16.97 34.12
N ILE A 562 -3.38 -18.27 34.36
CA ILE A 562 -2.51 -18.89 35.36
C ILE A 562 -1.49 -19.76 34.62
N GLY A 563 -0.20 -19.58 34.91
CA GLY A 563 0.88 -20.33 34.27
C GLY A 563 2.22 -20.18 35.01
N PRO A 564 3.30 -20.85 34.54
CA PRO A 564 4.59 -20.87 35.24
C PRO A 564 5.43 -19.60 35.01
N ASN A 565 4.99 -18.69 34.13
CA ASN A 565 5.67 -17.44 33.81
C ASN A 565 4.72 -16.43 33.17
N CYS A 566 5.13 -15.17 33.11
CA CYS A 566 4.35 -14.05 32.57
C CYS A 566 3.90 -14.26 31.11
N ARG A 567 4.69 -14.94 30.27
CA ARG A 567 4.33 -15.15 28.85
C ARG A 567 3.13 -16.11 28.73
N VAL A 568 3.19 -17.25 29.41
CA VAL A 568 2.13 -18.25 29.43
C VAL A 568 0.86 -17.68 30.09
N ALA A 569 0.99 -17.01 31.24
CA ALA A 569 -0.11 -16.37 31.94
C ALA A 569 -0.85 -15.32 31.08
N LYS A 570 -0.13 -14.46 30.35
CA LYS A 570 -0.72 -13.45 29.45
C LYS A 570 -1.49 -14.06 28.27
N ILE A 571 -1.03 -15.19 27.74
CA ILE A 571 -1.72 -15.90 26.67
C ILE A 571 -3.00 -16.54 27.23
N ALA A 572 -2.89 -17.23 28.36
CA ALA A 572 -4.02 -17.88 29.04
C ALA A 572 -5.16 -16.90 29.38
N SER A 573 -4.84 -15.70 29.87
CA SER A 573 -5.83 -14.69 30.29
C SER A 573 -6.72 -14.16 29.18
N ASN A 574 -6.42 -14.49 27.91
CA ASN A 574 -7.19 -14.08 26.74
C ASN A 574 -8.12 -15.17 26.20
N ILE A 575 -7.98 -16.43 26.64
CA ILE A 575 -8.73 -17.58 26.10
C ILE A 575 -10.21 -17.50 26.49
N ASN A 576 -10.48 -17.29 27.78
CA ASN A 576 -11.82 -17.30 28.38
C ASN A 576 -12.36 -15.90 28.69
N LYS A 577 -12.03 -14.90 27.86
CA LYS A 577 -12.60 -13.54 27.98
C LYS A 577 -13.99 -13.39 27.35
N PRO A 578 -14.92 -12.61 27.94
CA PRO A 578 -14.79 -11.89 29.22
C PRO A 578 -15.14 -12.74 30.45
N ASN A 579 -14.69 -12.28 31.62
CA ASN A 579 -15.03 -12.77 32.97
C ASN A 579 -14.89 -14.28 33.19
N GLY A 580 -13.98 -14.93 32.45
CA GLY A 580 -13.49 -16.27 32.74
C GLY A 580 -12.01 -16.27 33.07
N GLN A 581 -11.47 -17.45 33.40
CA GLN A 581 -10.04 -17.65 33.61
C GLN A 581 -9.56 -18.90 32.89
N TYR A 582 -8.25 -19.08 32.78
CA TYR A 582 -7.66 -20.30 32.21
C TYR A 582 -6.40 -20.69 32.97
N TYR A 583 -6.37 -21.91 33.51
CA TYR A 583 -5.16 -22.56 34.01
C TYR A 583 -4.48 -23.36 32.90
N VAL A 584 -3.19 -23.11 32.70
CA VAL A 584 -2.33 -23.97 31.87
C VAL A 584 -1.71 -25.02 32.79
N PRO A 585 -1.82 -26.33 32.53
CA PRO A 585 -1.07 -27.33 33.27
C PRO A 585 0.44 -27.12 33.10
N PHE A 586 1.18 -27.08 34.20
CA PHE A 586 2.64 -26.91 34.21
C PHE A 586 3.36 -27.81 35.22
N SER A 587 2.73 -28.93 35.61
CA SER A 587 3.34 -30.01 36.41
C SER A 587 4.57 -30.61 35.70
N SER A 588 4.64 -30.50 34.38
CA SER A 588 5.84 -30.76 33.60
C SER A 588 6.05 -29.73 32.48
N ARG A 589 7.31 -29.56 32.04
CA ARG A 589 7.64 -28.71 30.87
C ARG A 589 6.96 -29.19 29.59
N GLN A 590 6.62 -30.49 29.49
CA GLN A 590 5.95 -31.05 28.32
C GLN A 590 4.53 -30.49 28.15
N GLU A 591 3.76 -30.37 29.23
CA GLU A 591 2.41 -29.79 29.21
C GLU A 591 2.43 -28.33 28.73
N VAL A 592 3.44 -27.56 29.16
CA VAL A 592 3.63 -26.16 28.73
C VAL A 592 3.98 -26.06 27.24
N VAL A 593 4.81 -26.98 26.73
CA VAL A 593 5.15 -27.06 25.30
C VAL A 593 3.94 -27.51 24.47
N GLU A 594 3.14 -28.46 24.96
CA GLU A 594 1.91 -28.91 24.31
C GLU A 594 0.87 -27.79 24.23
N PHE A 595 0.65 -27.05 25.32
CA PHE A 595 -0.17 -25.83 25.32
C PHE A 595 0.34 -24.83 24.27
N MET A 596 1.63 -24.47 24.30
CA MET A 596 2.21 -23.50 23.38
C MET A 596 2.17 -23.96 21.91
N SER A 597 2.25 -25.27 21.65
CA SER A 597 2.23 -25.81 20.28
C SER A 597 0.95 -25.45 19.51
N GLY A 598 -0.19 -25.39 20.19
CA GLY A 598 -1.49 -25.01 19.61
C GLY A 598 -1.73 -23.50 19.51
N ILE A 599 -0.85 -22.67 20.08
CA ILE A 599 -0.97 -21.21 20.03
C ILE A 599 -0.48 -20.70 18.67
N SER A 600 -1.31 -19.91 17.99
CA SER A 600 -0.87 -19.19 16.79
C SER A 600 0.20 -18.18 17.17
N VAL A 601 1.24 -18.04 16.34
CA VAL A 601 2.31 -17.03 16.55
C VAL A 601 1.74 -15.63 16.82
N ARG A 602 0.58 -15.31 16.23
CA ARG A 602 -0.05 -13.99 16.36
C ARG A 602 -0.66 -13.68 17.74
N GLN A 603 -0.93 -14.69 18.55
CA GLN A 603 -1.48 -14.51 19.90
C GLN A 603 -0.41 -14.09 20.93
N VAL A 604 0.88 -14.23 20.59
CA VAL A 604 1.99 -13.97 21.53
C VAL A 604 2.36 -12.49 21.58
N GLY A 605 2.52 -11.95 22.79
CA GLY A 605 3.03 -10.61 23.03
C GLY A 605 4.40 -10.39 22.37
N GLY A 606 4.49 -9.38 21.51
CA GLY A 606 5.67 -9.08 20.68
C GLY A 606 5.50 -9.43 19.19
N ILE A 607 4.65 -10.41 18.84
CA ILE A 607 4.44 -10.82 17.45
C ILE A 607 3.34 -9.97 16.79
N GLY A 608 3.75 -8.82 16.25
CA GLY A 608 2.90 -7.95 15.43
C GLY A 608 2.67 -8.50 14.01
N ARG A 609 1.66 -7.96 13.29
CA ARG A 609 1.26 -8.42 11.94
C ARG A 609 2.37 -8.48 10.89
N VAL A 610 3.40 -7.63 11.07
CA VAL A 610 4.59 -7.59 10.22
C VAL A 610 5.49 -8.81 10.44
N LEU A 611 5.64 -9.25 11.70
CA LEU A 611 6.42 -10.44 12.03
C LEU A 611 5.61 -11.72 11.77
N GLU A 612 4.31 -11.72 12.07
CA GLU A 612 3.34 -12.77 11.68
C GLU A 612 3.50 -13.16 10.19
N ARG A 613 3.34 -12.21 9.26
CA ARG A 613 3.50 -12.48 7.81
C ARG A 613 4.89 -13.02 7.43
N LYS A 614 5.96 -12.61 8.14
CA LYS A 614 7.31 -13.12 7.91
C LYS A 614 7.51 -14.54 8.46
N LEU A 615 6.94 -14.88 9.60
CA LEU A 615 6.97 -16.26 10.13
C LEU A 615 6.13 -17.21 9.27
N GLN A 616 4.93 -16.78 8.86
CA GLN A 616 4.07 -17.48 7.91
C GLN A 616 4.76 -17.75 6.57
N ALA A 617 5.65 -16.85 6.12
CA ALA A 617 6.44 -17.03 4.90
C ALA A 617 7.51 -18.16 5.00
N VAL A 618 7.88 -18.59 6.21
CA VAL A 618 8.70 -19.80 6.46
C VAL A 618 7.82 -21.06 6.66
N GLY A 619 6.50 -20.88 6.77
CA GLY A 619 5.55 -21.94 7.14
C GLY A 619 5.20 -21.99 8.64
N LEU A 620 5.75 -21.11 9.47
CA LEU A 620 5.48 -21.08 10.91
C LEU A 620 4.21 -20.26 11.21
N ASN A 621 3.12 -20.96 11.49
CA ASN A 621 1.78 -20.42 11.77
C ASN A 621 1.40 -20.59 13.26
N THR A 622 1.82 -21.71 13.85
CA THR A 622 1.76 -22.03 15.28
C THR A 622 3.17 -22.38 15.77
N PHE A 623 3.34 -22.74 17.04
CA PHE A 623 4.64 -23.26 17.52
C PHE A 623 4.83 -24.76 17.25
N LYS A 624 3.79 -25.49 16.80
CA LYS A 624 3.90 -26.89 16.40
C LYS A 624 4.91 -27.09 15.26
N GLU A 625 4.91 -26.21 14.25
CA GLU A 625 5.83 -26.32 13.11
C GLU A 625 7.29 -25.93 13.45
N PHE A 626 7.57 -25.39 14.66
CA PHE A 626 8.89 -24.88 15.01
C PHE A 626 9.99 -25.94 14.89
N TYR A 627 9.76 -27.15 15.41
CA TYR A 627 10.82 -28.16 15.50
C TYR A 627 11.25 -28.66 14.11
N GLU A 628 10.31 -28.81 13.17
CA GLU A 628 10.58 -29.18 11.76
C GLU A 628 11.27 -28.05 10.97
N LEU A 629 11.13 -26.79 11.42
CA LEU A 629 11.67 -25.61 10.75
C LEU A 629 12.94 -25.07 11.44
N ARG A 630 13.37 -25.64 12.58
CA ARG A 630 14.33 -25.00 13.50
C ARG A 630 15.67 -24.63 12.87
N GLY A 631 16.20 -25.45 11.96
CA GLY A 631 17.42 -25.15 11.20
C GLY A 631 17.25 -23.99 10.20
N LEU A 632 16.13 -23.96 9.45
CA LEU A 632 15.80 -22.86 8.55
C LEU A 632 15.54 -21.56 9.31
N LEU A 633 14.74 -21.62 10.39
CA LEU A 633 14.47 -20.47 11.25
C LEU A 633 15.77 -19.86 11.79
N LYS A 634 16.75 -20.71 12.17
CA LYS A 634 18.08 -20.25 12.63
C LYS A 634 18.93 -19.62 11.53
N LYS A 635 18.79 -20.05 10.26
CA LYS A 635 19.53 -19.54 9.10
C LYS A 635 19.00 -18.19 8.62
N VAL A 636 17.68 -17.96 8.67
CA VAL A 636 17.02 -16.86 7.94
C VAL A 636 16.45 -15.77 8.88
N LEU A 637 16.07 -16.08 10.13
CA LEU A 637 15.66 -15.06 11.10
C LEU A 637 16.86 -14.31 11.70
N SER A 638 16.66 -13.06 12.12
CA SER A 638 17.65 -12.35 12.93
C SER A 638 17.74 -12.97 14.34
N PRO A 639 18.91 -12.89 15.03
CA PRO A 639 19.13 -13.59 16.29
C PRO A 639 18.03 -13.38 17.34
N SER A 640 17.65 -12.12 17.62
CA SER A 640 16.63 -11.80 18.62
C SER A 640 15.21 -12.21 18.23
N VAL A 641 14.91 -12.38 16.94
CA VAL A 641 13.62 -12.91 16.48
C VAL A 641 13.63 -14.44 16.58
N PHE A 642 14.74 -15.08 16.26
CA PHE A 642 14.92 -16.51 16.48
C PHE A 642 14.84 -16.88 17.97
N GLU A 643 15.51 -16.12 18.83
CA GLU A 643 15.50 -16.28 20.29
C GLU A 643 14.07 -16.17 20.84
N LEU A 644 13.33 -15.11 20.48
CA LEU A 644 11.92 -14.96 20.84
C LEU A 644 11.08 -16.18 20.42
N VAL A 645 11.22 -16.64 19.18
CA VAL A 645 10.43 -17.77 18.65
C VAL A 645 10.79 -19.10 19.34
N LEU A 646 12.08 -19.34 19.60
CA LEU A 646 12.58 -20.51 20.33
C LEU A 646 12.07 -20.54 21.78
N GLU A 647 12.14 -19.42 22.50
CA GLU A 647 11.60 -19.33 23.85
C GLU A 647 10.08 -19.55 23.88
N CYS A 648 9.35 -19.07 22.86
CA CYS A 648 7.90 -19.25 22.77
C CYS A 648 7.53 -20.71 22.51
N TYR A 649 8.26 -21.42 21.64
CA TYR A 649 8.10 -22.87 21.45
C TYR A 649 8.33 -23.65 22.76
N LEU A 650 9.33 -23.27 23.55
CA LEU A 650 9.63 -23.89 24.84
C LEU A 650 8.71 -23.43 26.00
N GLY A 651 7.81 -22.46 25.76
CA GLY A 651 6.96 -21.86 26.79
C GLY A 651 7.74 -21.16 27.92
N LEU A 652 8.93 -20.63 27.61
CA LEU A 652 9.75 -19.87 28.54
C LEU A 652 9.24 -18.42 28.65
N GLY A 653 9.65 -17.72 29.70
CA GLY A 653 9.31 -16.32 29.91
C GLY A 653 9.88 -15.76 31.21
N ILE A 654 9.47 -14.55 31.57
CA ILE A 654 9.84 -13.94 32.85
C ILE A 654 9.07 -14.64 33.97
N VAL A 655 9.82 -15.30 34.85
CA VAL A 655 9.33 -15.94 36.09
C VAL A 655 9.41 -14.93 37.24
N ASP A 656 10.57 -14.31 37.41
CA ASP A 656 10.87 -13.31 38.44
C ASP A 656 10.26 -11.94 38.09
N ILE A 657 9.20 -11.53 38.80
CA ILE A 657 8.50 -10.25 38.60
C ILE A 657 9.32 -9.06 39.13
N ASP A 658 10.20 -9.24 40.12
CA ASP A 658 11.05 -8.16 40.65
C ASP A 658 12.02 -7.62 39.59
N SER A 659 12.29 -8.41 38.54
CA SER A 659 13.06 -7.97 37.38
C SER A 659 12.44 -6.77 36.65
N PHE A 660 11.12 -6.59 36.68
CA PHE A 660 10.46 -5.43 36.06
C PHE A 660 10.71 -4.13 36.83
N HIS A 661 10.76 -4.18 38.17
CA HIS A 661 10.98 -3.00 39.01
C HIS A 661 12.41 -2.45 38.93
N GLN A 662 13.35 -3.23 38.39
CA GLN A 662 14.74 -2.83 38.17
C GLN A 662 14.91 -1.95 36.90
N GLU A 663 13.92 -1.89 35.99
CA GLU A 663 13.99 -1.13 34.74
C GLU A 663 13.64 0.37 34.91
N ALA A 664 14.66 1.21 35.11
CA ALA A 664 14.48 2.66 35.10
C ALA A 664 13.93 3.20 33.74
N ARG A 665 12.98 4.15 33.78
CA ARG A 665 12.30 4.71 32.61
C ARG A 665 13.30 5.28 31.57
N LYS A 666 13.36 4.63 30.41
CA LYS A 666 14.33 4.93 29.32
C LYS A 666 14.00 6.22 28.52
N SER A 667 12.73 6.65 28.49
CA SER A 667 12.29 7.87 27.79
C SER A 667 10.97 8.43 28.31
N LEU A 668 10.74 9.73 28.09
CA LEU A 668 9.47 10.42 28.33
C LEU A 668 9.21 11.42 27.20
N GLY A 669 7.97 11.56 26.74
CA GLY A 669 7.64 12.39 25.58
C GLY A 669 6.14 12.58 25.41
N HIS A 670 5.77 13.72 24.84
CA HIS A 670 4.40 14.13 24.57
C HIS A 670 4.22 14.35 23.06
N GLU A 671 3.16 13.79 22.47
CA GLU A 671 2.83 13.97 21.06
C GLU A 671 1.33 14.20 20.83
N MET A 672 1.00 15.08 19.90
CA MET A 672 -0.37 15.51 19.62
C MET A 672 -0.65 15.36 18.12
N THR A 673 -1.78 14.73 17.79
CA THR A 673 -2.34 14.70 16.42
C THR A 673 -3.34 15.85 16.27
N PHE A 674 -3.35 16.49 15.10
CA PHE A 674 -4.19 17.64 14.78
C PHE A 674 -4.55 17.62 13.28
N LYS A 675 -5.52 18.46 12.86
CA LYS A 675 -5.82 18.67 11.45
C LYS A 675 -4.57 19.20 10.72
N GLU A 676 -4.30 18.68 9.53
CA GLU A 676 -3.13 19.06 8.74
C GLU A 676 -3.01 20.58 8.52
N THR A 677 -1.82 21.11 8.79
CA THR A 677 -1.51 22.55 8.63
C THR A 677 -0.09 22.75 8.09
N SER A 678 0.07 23.77 7.26
CA SER A 678 1.33 24.32 6.77
C SER A 678 1.62 25.72 7.32
N ASN A 679 0.79 26.23 8.24
CA ASN A 679 0.94 27.56 8.81
C ASN A 679 2.06 27.57 9.85
N THR A 680 3.22 28.14 9.48
CA THR A 680 4.41 28.32 10.33
C THR A 680 4.10 28.82 11.75
N ALA A 681 3.22 29.80 11.92
CA ALA A 681 2.88 30.35 13.24
C ALA A 681 2.07 29.35 14.09
N GLU A 682 1.15 28.62 13.46
CA GLU A 682 0.37 27.58 14.11
C GLU A 682 1.26 26.39 14.50
N ILE A 683 2.20 26.01 13.63
CA ILE A 683 3.18 24.93 13.85
C ILE A 683 4.08 25.26 15.05
N TYR A 684 4.63 26.48 15.14
CA TYR A 684 5.40 26.90 16.32
C TYR A 684 4.56 27.00 17.59
N SER A 685 3.30 27.44 17.50
CA SER A 685 2.39 27.45 18.66
C SER A 685 2.15 26.04 19.20
N LYS A 686 1.88 25.05 18.33
CA LYS A 686 1.75 23.65 18.75
C LYS A 686 3.05 23.10 19.36
N LEU A 687 4.21 23.46 18.82
CA LEU A 687 5.52 23.08 19.39
C LEU A 687 5.68 23.62 20.82
N LYS A 688 5.29 24.88 21.08
CA LYS A 688 5.36 25.49 22.41
C LYS A 688 4.47 24.75 23.40
N ASN A 689 3.21 24.48 23.05
CA ASN A 689 2.29 23.74 23.92
C ASN A 689 2.83 22.32 24.23
N ILE A 690 3.40 21.62 23.24
CA ILE A 690 4.01 20.30 23.44
C ILE A 690 5.24 20.37 24.37
N ALA A 691 6.05 21.42 24.28
CA ALA A 691 7.18 21.66 25.17
C ALA A 691 6.72 22.00 26.61
N GLU A 692 5.61 22.71 26.77
CA GLU A 692 5.00 23.03 28.07
C GLU A 692 4.44 21.77 28.75
N GLU A 693 3.61 20.97 28.08
CA GLU A 693 3.06 19.73 28.67
C GLU A 693 4.17 18.71 29.02
N LEU A 694 5.16 18.53 28.12
CA LEU A 694 6.30 17.66 28.41
C LEU A 694 7.12 18.19 29.60
N SER A 695 7.27 19.51 29.75
CA SER A 695 7.98 20.09 30.90
C SER A 695 7.23 19.84 32.22
N LYS A 696 5.90 19.91 32.24
CA LYS A 696 5.10 19.56 33.42
C LYS A 696 5.34 18.12 33.86
N GLU A 697 5.23 17.15 32.94
CA GLU A 697 5.47 15.73 33.27
C GLU A 697 6.92 15.46 33.72
N LEU A 698 7.90 16.15 33.15
CA LEU A 698 9.31 16.02 33.56
C LEU A 698 9.56 16.59 34.96
N VAL A 699 8.90 17.70 35.31
CA VAL A 699 8.98 18.31 36.65
C VAL A 699 8.26 17.44 37.69
N GLU A 700 7.05 16.97 37.39
CA GLU A 700 6.25 16.07 38.25
C GLU A 700 7.03 14.80 38.63
N LYS A 701 7.83 14.27 37.70
CA LYS A 701 8.55 12.99 37.84
C LYS A 701 10.04 13.17 38.18
N GLU A 702 10.49 14.40 38.40
CA GLU A 702 11.88 14.80 38.69
C GLU A 702 12.93 14.33 37.66
N LEU A 703 12.51 14.16 36.41
CA LEU A 703 13.31 13.61 35.31
C LEU A 703 13.96 14.72 34.47
N VAL A 704 15.25 14.54 34.15
CA VAL A 704 16.00 15.38 33.21
C VAL A 704 16.61 14.51 32.09
N GLY A 705 16.76 15.04 30.87
CA GLY A 705 17.23 14.25 29.72
C GLY A 705 18.30 14.94 28.88
N THR A 706 19.21 14.17 28.29
CA THR A 706 20.36 14.68 27.52
C THR A 706 20.24 14.56 26.00
N VAL A 707 19.19 13.92 25.48
CA VAL A 707 18.94 13.83 24.02
C VAL A 707 17.47 14.11 23.74
N LEU A 708 17.20 15.19 23.01
CA LEU A 708 15.87 15.60 22.58
C LEU A 708 15.56 15.05 21.19
N HIS A 709 14.38 14.48 21.03
CA HIS A 709 13.82 13.98 19.77
C HIS A 709 12.63 14.86 19.38
N LEU A 710 12.58 15.27 18.11
CA LEU A 710 11.40 15.82 17.44
C LEU A 710 10.82 14.73 16.55
N LYS A 711 9.51 14.47 16.70
CA LYS A 711 8.72 13.59 15.84
C LYS A 711 7.69 14.42 15.09
N LEU A 712 7.64 14.27 13.78
CA LEU A 712 6.63 14.87 12.91
C LEU A 712 5.90 13.76 12.14
N LYS A 713 4.61 13.93 11.88
CA LYS A 713 3.91 13.18 10.83
C LYS A 713 3.39 14.17 9.79
N ARG A 714 3.73 13.92 8.52
CA ARG A 714 3.22 14.69 7.38
C ARG A 714 1.74 14.40 7.13
N ASP A 715 1.12 15.27 6.35
CA ASP A 715 -0.25 15.11 5.86
C ASP A 715 -0.46 13.76 5.12
N ASP A 716 0.56 13.30 4.39
CA ASP A 716 0.63 12.00 3.69
C ASP A 716 0.99 10.79 4.59
N PHE A 717 0.93 10.98 5.92
CA PHE A 717 1.24 10.00 6.96
C PHE A 717 2.71 9.56 7.09
N GLN A 718 3.66 10.05 6.27
CA GLN A 718 5.08 9.81 6.51
C GLN A 718 5.51 10.34 7.89
N VAL A 719 6.27 9.54 8.64
CA VAL A 719 6.82 9.92 9.94
C VAL A 719 8.29 10.32 9.78
N ILE A 720 8.60 11.56 10.18
CA ILE A 720 9.96 12.08 10.24
C ILE A 720 10.36 12.13 11.71
N THR A 721 11.56 11.63 12.04
CA THR A 721 12.18 11.82 13.35
C THR A 721 13.52 12.53 13.19
N ARG A 722 13.79 13.49 14.06
CA ARG A 722 15.09 14.15 14.24
C ARG A 722 15.48 14.08 15.71
N GLN A 723 16.77 14.10 16.00
CA GLN A 723 17.27 14.14 17.38
C GLN A 723 18.49 15.06 17.48
N THR A 724 18.69 15.66 18.65
CA THR A 724 19.90 16.40 18.99
C THR A 724 20.43 15.96 20.36
N PRO A 725 21.70 15.54 20.47
CA PRO A 725 22.35 15.32 21.76
C PRO A 725 22.80 16.66 22.35
N LEU A 726 22.54 16.86 23.64
CA LEU A 726 22.75 18.11 24.35
C LEU A 726 23.91 17.98 25.34
N GLY A 727 24.72 19.04 25.46
CA GLY A 727 25.89 19.08 26.36
C GLY A 727 25.56 19.19 27.85
N ARG A 728 24.27 19.33 28.20
CA ARG A 728 23.72 19.29 29.57
C ARG A 728 22.33 18.65 29.55
N PRO A 729 21.86 18.08 30.67
CA PRO A 729 20.45 17.72 30.80
C PRO A 729 19.53 18.93 30.69
N ILE A 730 18.34 18.72 30.13
CA ILE A 730 17.25 19.70 30.03
C ILE A 730 15.94 19.12 30.58
N TYR A 731 15.01 20.01 30.95
CA TYR A 731 13.65 19.67 31.40
C TYR A 731 12.66 20.85 31.32
N THR A 732 13.13 22.09 31.15
CA THR A 732 12.28 23.29 31.08
C THR A 732 11.62 23.46 29.71
N ALA A 733 10.43 24.05 29.69
CA ALA A 733 9.69 24.33 28.47
C ALA A 733 10.51 25.19 27.47
N ASP A 734 11.28 26.16 27.96
CA ASP A 734 12.13 27.02 27.11
C ASP A 734 13.24 26.24 26.40
N ASP A 735 13.93 25.32 27.10
CA ASP A 735 14.96 24.47 26.48
C ASP A 735 14.34 23.51 25.46
N LEU A 736 13.22 22.87 25.84
CA LEU A 736 12.48 21.94 24.98
C LEU A 736 11.95 22.63 23.71
N TYR A 737 11.39 23.83 23.85
CA TYR A 737 10.92 24.65 22.73
C TYR A 737 12.09 25.11 21.86
N LYS A 738 13.16 25.65 22.44
CA LYS A 738 14.34 26.12 21.71
C LYS A 738 14.95 25.01 20.86
N TYR A 739 15.37 23.91 21.48
CA TYR A 739 16.03 22.81 20.77
C TYR A 739 15.05 22.04 19.87
N GLY A 740 13.76 22.00 20.22
CA GLY A 740 12.70 21.50 19.33
C GLY A 740 12.55 22.36 18.08
N LYS A 741 12.66 23.69 18.20
CA LYS A 741 12.60 24.63 17.09
C LYS A 741 13.84 24.52 16.20
N GLU A 742 15.04 24.41 16.77
CA GLU A 742 16.29 24.15 16.03
C GLU A 742 16.29 22.82 15.25
N LEU A 743 15.41 21.88 15.60
CA LEU A 743 15.15 20.66 14.81
C LEU A 743 14.04 20.87 13.77
N LEU A 744 12.98 21.59 14.12
CA LEU A 744 11.82 21.86 13.25
C LEU A 744 12.18 22.77 12.06
N ASP A 745 12.97 23.82 12.30
CA ASP A 745 13.33 24.84 11.29
C ASP A 745 14.02 24.21 10.07
N LYS A 746 14.68 23.07 10.25
CA LYS A 746 15.39 22.31 9.19
C LYS A 746 14.45 21.52 8.28
N GLU A 747 13.22 21.30 8.70
CA GLU A 747 12.18 20.60 7.93
C GLU A 747 11.19 21.56 7.28
N MET A 748 11.26 22.87 7.56
CA MET A 748 10.35 23.88 7.01
C MET A 748 10.73 24.25 5.56
N PRO A 749 9.75 24.51 4.67
CA PRO A 749 8.30 24.45 4.88
C PRO A 749 7.73 23.02 4.80
N ILE A 750 6.84 22.66 5.73
CA ILE A 750 6.21 21.33 5.80
C ILE A 750 4.72 21.43 6.12
N CYS A 751 3.93 20.49 5.60
CA CYS A 751 2.55 20.26 6.04
C CYS A 751 2.53 19.10 7.05
N VAL A 752 2.07 19.35 8.27
CA VAL A 752 2.11 18.38 9.39
C VAL A 752 0.74 18.17 10.01
N ARG A 753 0.49 16.93 10.46
CA ARG A 753 -0.72 16.46 11.16
C ARG A 753 -0.46 15.87 12.54
N LEU A 754 0.80 15.69 12.92
CA LEU A 754 1.23 15.26 14.25
C LEU A 754 2.59 15.89 14.54
N MET A 755 2.76 16.36 15.77
CA MET A 755 4.05 16.78 16.31
C MET A 755 4.24 16.19 17.71
N GLY A 756 5.47 15.87 18.07
CA GLY A 756 5.81 15.45 19.42
C GLY A 756 7.27 15.70 19.78
N LEU A 757 7.52 15.91 21.07
CA LEU A 757 8.86 15.98 21.65
C LEU A 757 9.06 14.81 22.61
N LYS A 758 10.28 14.27 22.66
CA LYS A 758 10.65 13.17 23.57
C LYS A 758 12.08 13.34 24.06
N LEU A 759 12.27 13.28 25.38
CA LEU A 759 13.59 13.15 25.99
C LEU A 759 13.97 11.67 26.16
N THR A 760 15.25 11.40 25.97
CA THR A 760 15.89 10.10 26.16
C THR A 760 17.23 10.29 26.87
N LYS A 761 17.84 9.19 27.35
CA LYS A 761 18.94 9.22 28.32
C LYS A 761 18.55 10.05 29.54
N LEU A 762 17.47 9.60 30.19
CA LEU A 762 16.92 10.23 31.38
C LEU A 762 17.81 9.97 32.60
N GLN A 763 17.80 10.91 33.53
CA GLN A 763 18.46 10.88 34.83
C GLN A 763 17.52 11.52 35.86
N THR A 764 17.66 11.16 37.14
CA THR A 764 17.07 11.96 38.21
C THR A 764 17.79 13.30 38.32
N LYS A 765 17.04 14.34 38.70
CA LYS A 765 17.54 15.73 38.80
C LYS A 765 18.79 15.86 39.69
N GLU A 766 18.89 15.05 40.74
CA GLU A 766 20.05 15.04 41.65
C GLU A 766 21.36 14.61 40.97
N MET A 767 21.33 13.50 40.20
CA MET A 767 22.53 12.91 39.59
C MET A 767 23.21 13.85 38.59
N SER A 768 22.41 14.65 37.86
CA SER A 768 22.88 15.67 36.90
C SER A 768 23.92 16.61 37.52
N THR A 769 23.77 16.96 38.80
CA THR A 769 24.59 17.99 39.47
C THR A 769 26.04 17.55 39.68
N ARG A 770 26.31 16.23 39.72
CA ARG A 770 27.67 15.68 39.97
C ARG A 770 28.54 15.54 38.70
N MET A 771 27.95 15.45 37.51
CA MET A 771 28.69 15.09 36.28
C MET A 771 29.34 16.27 35.54
N THR A 772 28.92 17.51 35.79
CA THR A 772 29.31 18.69 35.00
C THR A 772 30.78 19.10 35.15
N GLY A 773 31.49 18.61 36.17
CA GLY A 773 32.89 19.00 36.44
C GLY A 773 33.95 18.34 35.55
N PHE A 774 33.70 17.15 35.00
CA PHE A 774 34.78 16.29 34.48
C PHE A 774 35.05 16.38 32.96
N LEU A 775 34.08 16.80 32.14
CA LEU A 775 34.12 16.62 30.68
C LEU A 775 34.76 17.79 29.89
N LYS A 776 35.63 18.59 30.52
CA LYS A 776 36.28 19.78 29.90
C LYS A 776 37.66 19.51 29.27
N ARG A 777 38.05 18.25 29.09
CA ARG A 777 39.31 17.81 28.46
C ARG A 777 39.04 16.81 27.33
N GLN A 778 39.94 16.76 26.35
CA GLN A 778 39.96 15.90 25.15
C GLN A 778 38.85 16.14 24.09
N ARG A 779 39.15 16.96 23.07
CA ARG A 779 38.62 16.85 21.69
C ARG A 779 39.41 17.69 20.66
N ARG A 780 40.49 17.10 20.15
CA ARG A 780 41.26 17.38 18.90
C ARG A 780 42.04 16.09 18.59
N SER A 781 42.33 15.69 17.35
CA SER A 781 42.02 16.23 16.02
C SER A 781 40.79 15.49 15.39
N GLU A 782 40.65 14.95 14.16
CA GLU A 782 41.46 14.78 12.93
C GLU A 782 40.53 14.52 11.70
N SER A 783 41.06 14.39 10.47
CA SER A 783 40.26 14.21 9.22
C SER A 783 40.90 13.29 8.14
N PRO A 784 40.10 12.61 7.27
CA PRO A 784 40.59 11.59 6.30
C PRO A 784 40.74 12.05 4.83
N GLN A 785 41.33 11.20 3.97
CA GLN A 785 41.46 11.37 2.50
C GLN A 785 40.95 10.17 1.67
N LYS A 786 40.90 10.33 0.33
CA LYS A 786 40.27 9.42 -0.68
C LYS A 786 41.30 8.82 -1.66
N GLN A 787 40.91 7.76 -2.40
CA GLN A 787 41.28 7.54 -3.83
C GLN A 787 40.34 6.53 -4.54
N GLY A 788 40.46 6.38 -5.87
CA GLY A 788 39.63 5.51 -6.75
C GLY A 788 40.30 4.17 -7.14
N SER A 789 39.98 3.48 -8.26
CA SER A 789 39.21 3.86 -9.46
C SER A 789 38.88 2.67 -10.40
N ALA A 790 38.19 2.96 -11.53
CA ALA A 790 38.24 2.27 -12.85
C ALA A 790 37.32 1.06 -13.16
N ASP A 791 37.20 0.75 -14.47
CA ASP A 791 36.09 0.08 -15.17
C ASP A 791 36.57 -0.73 -16.42
N LYS A 792 35.74 -1.66 -16.96
CA LYS A 792 35.82 -2.31 -18.30
C LYS A 792 34.67 -3.31 -18.58
N GLY A 793 34.22 -3.42 -19.85
CA GLY A 793 33.16 -4.35 -20.29
C GLY A 793 33.37 -5.02 -21.67
N ILE A 794 32.36 -5.81 -22.11
CA ILE A 794 32.18 -6.67 -23.34
C ILE A 794 30.64 -6.89 -23.49
N GLY A 795 29.99 -7.16 -24.63
CA GLY A 795 30.34 -7.32 -26.06
C GLY A 795 29.15 -7.94 -26.85
N GLU A 796 29.20 -8.06 -28.19
CA GLU A 796 28.04 -8.43 -29.06
C GLU A 796 28.28 -9.58 -30.06
N SER A 797 27.18 -10.16 -30.61
CA SER A 797 27.18 -11.17 -31.69
C SER A 797 25.97 -11.02 -32.65
N LYS A 798 25.94 -11.75 -33.79
CA LYS A 798 25.06 -11.51 -34.96
C LYS A 798 24.00 -12.60 -35.22
N LEU A 799 23.03 -12.30 -36.09
CA LEU A 799 21.92 -13.17 -36.59
C LEU A 799 21.64 -12.93 -38.11
N ASP A 800 20.82 -13.80 -38.72
CA ASP A 800 20.76 -14.09 -40.18
C ASP A 800 20.05 -13.10 -41.14
N ASP A 801 20.24 -13.34 -42.45
CA ASP A 801 20.28 -12.33 -43.54
C ASP A 801 19.07 -12.22 -44.51
N LYS A 802 17.94 -12.96 -44.38
CA LYS A 802 16.79 -12.86 -45.36
C LYS A 802 15.37 -12.94 -44.78
N VAL A 803 14.40 -12.33 -45.48
CA VAL A 803 12.96 -12.22 -45.13
C VAL A 803 12.07 -12.26 -46.38
N THR A 804 10.83 -12.76 -46.28
CA THR A 804 9.86 -12.83 -47.40
C THR A 804 8.76 -11.78 -47.30
N CYS A 805 8.46 -11.07 -48.40
CA CYS A 805 7.38 -10.09 -48.48
C CYS A 805 5.99 -10.74 -48.56
N PHE A 806 5.07 -10.30 -47.71
CA PHE A 806 3.69 -10.81 -47.62
C PHE A 806 2.71 -10.23 -48.65
N ILE A 807 3.10 -9.20 -49.43
CA ILE A 807 2.23 -8.58 -50.45
C ILE A 807 2.39 -9.26 -51.83
N CYS A 808 3.59 -9.76 -52.16
CA CYS A 808 3.86 -10.44 -53.45
C CYS A 808 4.67 -11.75 -53.33
N SER A 809 4.85 -12.28 -52.12
CA SER A 809 5.55 -13.55 -51.83
C SER A 809 7.02 -13.62 -52.28
N LYS A 810 7.68 -12.48 -52.51
CA LYS A 810 9.08 -12.39 -52.96
C LYS A 810 10.06 -12.37 -51.76
N GLU A 811 11.16 -13.12 -51.85
CA GLU A 811 12.28 -13.02 -50.90
C GLU A 811 13.12 -11.76 -51.10
N ILE A 812 13.61 -11.21 -49.98
CA ILE A 812 14.38 -9.97 -49.85
C ILE A 812 15.49 -10.21 -48.80
N PRO A 813 16.66 -9.54 -48.88
CA PRO A 813 17.57 -9.42 -47.75
C PRO A 813 16.89 -8.91 -46.48
N ASN A 814 17.43 -9.24 -45.30
CA ASN A 814 16.98 -8.76 -43.99
C ASN A 814 17.46 -7.32 -43.71
N ASP A 815 17.47 -6.48 -44.75
CA ASP A 815 17.74 -5.06 -44.66
C ASP A 815 16.44 -4.26 -44.60
N ILE A 816 16.36 -3.30 -43.67
CA ILE A 816 15.14 -2.53 -43.43
C ILE A 816 14.87 -1.52 -44.55
N VAL A 817 15.89 -1.02 -45.26
CA VAL A 817 15.70 -0.11 -46.38
C VAL A 817 15.16 -0.90 -47.57
N GLU A 818 15.78 -2.03 -47.95
CA GLU A 818 15.29 -2.86 -49.06
C GLU A 818 13.88 -3.43 -48.81
N ILE A 819 13.57 -3.86 -47.58
CA ILE A 819 12.23 -4.32 -47.20
C ILE A 819 11.21 -3.17 -47.28
N ASN A 820 11.54 -1.98 -46.75
CA ASN A 820 10.61 -0.85 -46.78
C ASN A 820 10.41 -0.30 -48.20
N GLU A 821 11.47 -0.14 -49.00
CA GLU A 821 11.37 0.27 -50.41
C GLU A 821 10.52 -0.71 -51.22
N HIS A 822 10.65 -2.01 -50.95
CA HIS A 822 9.83 -3.03 -51.59
C HIS A 822 8.35 -2.99 -51.15
N ILE A 823 8.08 -2.79 -49.85
CA ILE A 823 6.72 -2.66 -49.32
C ILE A 823 6.06 -1.38 -49.83
N ASP A 824 6.75 -0.24 -49.81
CA ASP A 824 6.27 1.03 -50.36
C ASP A 824 6.08 0.96 -51.88
N PHE A 825 6.92 0.22 -52.61
CA PHE A 825 6.66 -0.11 -54.02
C PHE A 825 5.37 -0.95 -54.18
N CYS A 826 5.18 -1.99 -53.38
CA CYS A 826 3.96 -2.82 -53.43
C CYS A 826 2.69 -2.06 -53.04
N LEU A 827 2.80 -1.01 -52.21
CA LEU A 827 1.72 -0.10 -51.84
C LEU A 827 1.63 1.13 -52.76
N SER A 828 2.54 1.27 -53.73
CA SER A 828 2.62 2.43 -54.62
C SER A 828 1.50 2.47 -55.65
N ARG A 829 1.24 3.69 -56.14
CA ARG A 829 0.27 3.93 -57.22
C ARG A 829 0.65 3.21 -58.51
N ASP A 830 1.95 3.12 -58.80
CA ASP A 830 2.50 2.54 -60.03
C ASP A 830 2.39 1.01 -60.05
N ALA A 831 2.53 0.34 -58.90
CA ALA A 831 2.24 -1.08 -58.77
C ALA A 831 0.74 -1.39 -58.97
N ILE A 832 -0.13 -0.54 -58.41
CA ILE A 832 -1.59 -0.63 -58.55
C ILE A 832 -2.05 -0.35 -60.00
N GLU A 833 -1.29 0.42 -60.78
CA GLU A 833 -1.57 0.62 -62.22
C GLU A 833 -0.99 -0.50 -63.09
N LYS A 834 0.17 -1.08 -62.75
CA LYS A 834 0.69 -2.30 -63.41
C LYS A 834 -0.24 -3.51 -63.23
N ALA A 835 -0.75 -3.72 -62.01
CA ALA A 835 -1.68 -4.81 -61.69
C ALA A 835 -3.08 -4.70 -62.34
N LYS A 836 -3.33 -3.67 -63.17
CA LYS A 836 -4.55 -3.54 -64.00
C LYS A 836 -4.35 -3.94 -65.47
N TYR A 837 -3.13 -4.26 -65.87
CA TYR A 837 -2.77 -4.62 -67.26
C TYR A 837 -2.23 -6.05 -67.39
N THR A 838 -2.33 -6.84 -66.32
CA THR A 838 -2.10 -8.28 -66.30
C THR A 838 -3.26 -8.92 -65.55
N ASP A 839 -4.18 -9.55 -66.30
CA ASP A 839 -5.17 -10.51 -65.77
C ASP A 839 -4.45 -11.77 -65.24
#